data_AF-A0A3M1HHB2-F1
#
_entry.id   AF-A0A3M1HHB2-F1
#
_cell.length_a   1.000
_cell.length_b   1.000
_cell.length_c   1.000
_cell.angle_alpha   90.00
_cell.angle_beta   90.00
_cell.angle_gamma   90.00
#
_symmetry.space_group_name_H-M   'P 1'
#
loop_
_entity.id
_entity.type
_entity.pdbx_description
1 polymer ?
#
loop_
_entity_poly.entity_id
_entity_poly.type
_entity_poly.pdbx_seq_one_letter_code
_entity_poly.pdbx_strand_id
1 'polypeptide(L)'
;MGKKVYLLLSLSLLLLIAAAAPAVLAAPSLPDTNAGVQAGSGPEATPAVAPQEPESVNRTIAPPGAPGFYIGNGRNTTPLPAADYFAAGSFTFWSWRELEPGRGHYNWGFLDQWIQDQVDAGYQGVGIAVYTYIGRYTPCPAQGVDVTPAWVLAGQDGVRGTSDDPVLVSDQPDGRDGPGCTNFGGDWYLLDYEHPWYRNNYRDFILALGEHLTNSPLRDHIAWVATGIGKDGENRAADNRNGVARDEDFLNSQGLTVDDWITYARDVIDWNRQAFYDGSGFPRIQVVTQNAPFYLSTTSRRAIAQYAASKRVGVSINGMTSDFQGTELCDSTDPNLWCTGMYDQARLYNDTVPVMFESYRYMMGTVNEFYWSMARALDLKGDYLRLSDFWGDGITNEENLTIAEWASQYFGKGFEFGEERPPSIWSRMREHRDPCPLYYVSGLPSCNWWPTNGNYEFYLTQLHLPEQGGVTIPVTDDPRIRITGWDHSQSTVVDKPWHYNTNPYDANLAAAGLFHPVNPDYGIQIEADPGFVARRSDQANGQSKFIFDAADAYFARSQPPAESTFKVIITVTYLDVGNDQWLLIYDSVSGPKPAQVYAINDWTIRRGLNVDGTLPTTGKLTEPTFYVQKTDSKKWKVATFVIEDGNFNNMVLNEANADFYIESRGANGEWDGDEYIHHV
;
A
#
# COMPACT_ATOMS: atom_id res chain seq x y z
N MET A 1 -13.45 42.98 44.52
CA MET A 1 -13.65 41.51 44.54
C MET A 1 -12.73 40.92 43.48
N GLY A 2 -11.76 40.12 43.91
CA GLY A 2 -10.41 40.09 43.32
C GLY A 2 -10.00 38.84 42.55
N LYS A 3 -8.92 39.05 41.79
CA LYS A 3 -8.02 38.12 41.06
C LYS A 3 -7.31 37.10 41.98
N LYS A 4 -6.86 35.97 41.41
CA LYS A 4 -5.55 35.24 41.57
C LYS A 4 -5.67 33.83 40.92
N VAL A 5 -4.80 33.24 40.08
CA VAL A 5 -3.33 33.14 39.88
C VAL A 5 -2.78 31.75 40.29
N TYR A 6 -2.28 31.01 39.27
CA TYR A 6 -1.08 30.13 39.15
C TYR A 6 -0.80 28.90 40.06
N LEU A 7 -0.49 27.77 39.37
CA LEU A 7 0.78 27.00 39.34
C LEU A 7 1.39 26.50 40.66
N LEU A 8 1.70 25.19 40.72
CA LEU A 8 2.80 24.64 41.53
C LEU A 8 3.46 23.45 40.82
N LEU A 9 4.73 23.66 40.46
CA LEU A 9 5.78 22.67 40.19
C LEU A 9 6.14 21.91 41.48
N SER A 10 6.68 20.70 41.33
CA SER A 10 7.74 20.20 42.20
C SER A 10 9.05 20.03 41.39
N LEU A 11 9.98 20.96 41.64
CA LEU A 11 11.37 20.91 41.22
C LEU A 11 12.18 20.22 42.32
N SER A 12 13.18 19.42 41.97
CA SER A 12 14.30 19.12 42.86
C SER A 12 15.57 19.07 42.02
N LEU A 13 16.30 20.19 42.03
CA LEU A 13 17.65 20.34 41.51
C LEU A 13 18.55 20.70 42.70
N LEU A 14 19.65 19.97 42.86
CA LEU A 14 20.73 20.34 43.77
C LEU A 14 22.02 20.38 42.94
N LEU A 15 22.52 21.61 42.76
CA LEU A 15 23.78 21.93 42.08
C LEU A 15 24.91 21.98 43.12
N LEU A 16 26.06 21.40 42.80
CA LEU A 16 27.34 21.77 43.40
C LEU A 16 28.36 21.87 42.27
N ILE A 17 28.94 23.07 42.10
CA ILE A 17 29.99 23.39 41.14
C ILE A 17 31.34 23.18 41.82
N ALA A 18 32.24 22.46 41.17
CA ALA A 18 33.68 22.63 41.32
C ALA A 18 34.37 22.43 39.97
N ALA A 19 35.31 23.32 39.66
CA ALA A 19 35.98 23.48 38.37
C ALA A 19 36.96 22.35 38.03
N ALA A 20 37.04 21.96 36.75
CA ALA A 20 38.21 21.36 36.12
C ALA A 20 38.16 21.51 34.58
N ALA A 21 39.35 21.61 33.98
CA ALA A 21 39.69 21.94 32.59
C ALA A 21 39.16 20.96 31.51
N PRO A 22 39.27 21.27 30.20
CA PRO A 22 38.62 20.48 29.14
C PRO A 22 39.39 19.17 28.91
N ALA A 23 38.74 18.05 29.20
CA ALA A 23 39.18 16.74 28.75
C ALA A 23 38.43 16.39 27.46
N VAL A 24 39.19 16.12 26.40
CA VAL A 24 38.74 15.49 25.16
C VAL A 24 38.15 14.13 25.53
N LEU A 25 36.84 13.94 25.33
CA LEU A 25 36.18 12.64 25.47
C LEU A 25 35.98 12.04 24.08
N ALA A 26 36.67 10.92 23.86
CA ALA A 26 36.56 10.06 22.71
C ALA A 26 35.16 9.42 22.61
N ALA A 27 34.70 9.21 21.38
CA ALA A 27 33.49 8.48 21.07
C ALA A 27 33.53 7.05 21.66
N PRO A 28 32.40 6.50 22.13
CA PRO A 28 32.33 5.10 22.53
C PRO A 28 32.54 4.21 21.30
N SER A 29 33.55 3.35 21.36
CA SER A 29 33.78 2.28 20.39
C SER A 29 32.68 1.22 20.52
N LEU A 30 32.13 0.83 19.36
CA LEU A 30 31.28 -0.36 19.22
C LEU A 30 32.09 -1.62 19.57
N PRO A 31 31.47 -2.64 20.19
CA PRO A 31 32.14 -3.90 20.47
C PRO A 31 32.45 -4.65 19.17
N ASP A 32 33.72 -4.99 19.03
CA ASP A 32 34.31 -5.83 17.99
C ASP A 32 33.67 -7.24 18.06
N THR A 33 32.83 -7.58 17.08
CA THR A 33 32.26 -8.94 16.92
C THR A 33 33.10 -9.73 15.91
N ASN A 34 34.38 -9.89 16.20
CA ASN A 34 35.24 -10.90 15.61
C ASN A 34 35.71 -11.86 16.70
N ALA A 35 34.82 -12.75 17.13
CA ALA A 35 35.17 -13.95 17.89
C ALA A 35 34.76 -15.17 17.07
N GLY A 36 35.75 -15.92 16.62
CA GLY A 36 35.64 -16.97 15.61
C GLY A 36 34.66 -18.09 15.98
N VAL A 37 33.85 -18.46 14.99
CA VAL A 37 33.13 -19.73 14.95
C VAL A 37 33.96 -20.71 14.11
N GLN A 38 34.46 -21.75 14.76
CA GLN A 38 35.06 -22.90 14.09
C GLN A 38 34.01 -23.59 13.22
N ALA A 39 34.36 -23.83 11.95
CA ALA A 39 33.57 -24.59 11.00
C ALA A 39 33.40 -26.04 11.46
N GLY A 40 32.20 -26.40 11.92
CA GLY A 40 31.73 -27.78 11.98
C GLY A 40 31.11 -28.13 10.62
N SER A 41 31.68 -29.12 9.95
CA SER A 41 31.15 -29.69 8.70
C SER A 41 29.83 -30.42 8.96
N GLY A 42 28.71 -29.70 8.85
CA GLY A 42 27.37 -30.27 8.69
C GLY A 42 27.08 -30.63 7.23
N PRO A 43 26.11 -31.52 6.95
CA PRO A 43 25.82 -31.99 5.60
C PRO A 43 25.40 -30.82 4.69
N GLU A 44 25.96 -30.85 3.49
CA GLU A 44 25.76 -29.91 2.38
C GLU A 44 24.26 -29.65 2.17
N ALA A 45 23.83 -28.40 2.39
CA ALA A 45 22.47 -27.99 2.10
C ALA A 45 22.24 -28.07 0.58
N THR A 46 21.26 -28.88 0.17
CA THR A 46 20.81 -28.97 -1.22
C THR A 46 20.45 -27.56 -1.71
N PRO A 47 20.92 -27.13 -2.90
CA PRO A 47 20.55 -25.82 -3.45
C PRO A 47 19.03 -25.69 -3.49
N ALA A 48 18.51 -24.59 -2.95
CA ALA A 48 17.10 -24.24 -3.07
C ALA A 48 16.75 -24.18 -4.57
N VAL A 49 15.83 -25.04 -4.99
CA VAL A 49 15.28 -25.03 -6.35
C VAL A 49 14.54 -23.71 -6.51
N ALA A 50 14.85 -22.94 -7.56
CA ALA A 50 14.11 -21.75 -7.90
C ALA A 50 12.61 -22.10 -7.97
N PRO A 51 11.71 -21.29 -7.39
CA PRO A 51 10.28 -21.50 -7.53
C PRO A 51 9.94 -21.69 -9.00
N GLN A 52 9.24 -22.78 -9.33
CA GLN A 52 8.62 -22.85 -10.65
C GLN A 52 7.68 -21.64 -10.76
N GLU A 53 7.82 -20.88 -11.84
CA GLU A 53 6.77 -19.96 -12.25
C GLU A 53 5.47 -20.75 -12.28
N PRO A 54 4.39 -20.24 -11.67
CA PRO A 54 3.10 -20.88 -11.79
C PRO A 54 2.78 -21.08 -13.27
N GLU A 55 2.23 -22.24 -13.65
CA GLU A 55 1.67 -22.41 -15.00
C GLU A 55 0.82 -21.18 -15.31
N SER A 56 0.88 -20.63 -16.52
CA SER A 56 0.13 -19.43 -16.90
C SER A 56 -1.37 -19.65 -16.66
N VAL A 57 -1.85 -19.28 -15.49
CA VAL A 57 -3.25 -19.40 -15.11
C VAL A 57 -3.89 -18.09 -15.52
N ASN A 58 -4.92 -18.14 -16.36
CA ASN A 58 -5.75 -16.96 -16.62
C ASN A 58 -6.11 -16.30 -15.29
N ARG A 59 -5.93 -14.97 -15.22
CA ARG A 59 -6.25 -14.17 -14.04
C ARG A 59 -7.59 -14.59 -13.47
N THR A 60 -7.62 -14.84 -12.16
CA THR A 60 -8.90 -15.00 -11.49
C THR A 60 -9.49 -13.62 -11.34
N ILE A 61 -10.39 -13.28 -12.25
CA ILE A 61 -11.20 -12.07 -12.14
C ILE A 61 -11.98 -12.22 -10.84
N ALA A 62 -11.98 -11.17 -10.02
CA ALA A 62 -12.93 -11.09 -8.93
C ALA A 62 -14.34 -11.42 -9.47
N PRO A 63 -15.10 -12.33 -8.86
CA PRO A 63 -16.53 -12.45 -9.15
C PRO A 63 -17.19 -11.08 -9.08
N PRO A 64 -18.37 -10.87 -9.69
CA PRO A 64 -19.12 -9.63 -9.55
C PRO A 64 -19.18 -9.24 -8.06
N GLY A 65 -18.41 -8.21 -7.73
CA GLY A 65 -17.93 -7.92 -6.39
C GLY A 65 -17.02 -6.71 -6.53
N ALA A 66 -17.62 -5.52 -6.38
CA ALA A 66 -17.09 -4.26 -6.87
C ALA A 66 -15.66 -3.99 -6.36
N PRO A 67 -14.62 -4.02 -7.23
CA PRO A 67 -13.32 -3.45 -6.90
C PRO A 67 -13.47 -2.00 -6.46
N GLY A 68 -12.60 -1.53 -5.56
CA GLY A 68 -12.66 -0.17 -5.04
C GLY A 68 -12.43 -0.06 -3.54
N PHE A 69 -12.92 1.05 -2.99
CA PHE A 69 -12.83 1.34 -1.56
C PHE A 69 -13.84 0.56 -0.75
N TYR A 70 -13.37 0.01 0.37
CA TYR A 70 -14.19 -0.67 1.38
C TYR A 70 -14.11 0.11 2.69
N ILE A 71 -15.26 0.61 3.15
CA ILE A 71 -15.35 1.38 4.40
C ILE A 71 -15.63 0.44 5.57
N GLY A 72 -14.85 0.59 6.65
CA GLY A 72 -15.07 -0.12 7.90
C GLY A 72 -16.33 0.39 8.62
N ASN A 73 -17.51 -0.10 8.24
CA ASN A 73 -18.73 0.17 9.00
C ASN A 73 -18.81 -0.85 10.15
N GLY A 74 -18.88 -0.34 11.38
CA GLY A 74 -19.10 -1.18 12.55
C GLY A 74 -20.41 -1.96 12.46
N ARG A 75 -20.54 -3.02 13.26
CA ARG A 75 -21.71 -3.91 13.25
C ARG A 75 -22.95 -3.35 13.96
N ASN A 76 -22.77 -2.29 14.75
CA ASN A 76 -23.81 -1.66 15.57
C ASN A 76 -23.89 -0.15 15.33
N THR A 77 -23.48 0.29 14.14
CA THR A 77 -23.45 1.70 13.75
C THR A 77 -24.27 1.87 12.48
N THR A 78 -24.98 2.98 12.35
CA THR A 78 -25.59 3.36 11.08
C THR A 78 -24.51 3.42 10.01
N PRO A 79 -24.62 2.66 8.91
CA PRO A 79 -23.62 2.68 7.86
C PRO A 79 -23.49 4.07 7.26
N LEU A 80 -22.26 4.45 6.93
CA LEU A 80 -22.02 5.64 6.13
C LEU A 80 -22.59 5.43 4.71
N PRO A 81 -23.23 6.43 4.08
CA PRO A 81 -23.76 6.27 2.72
C PRO A 81 -22.63 6.07 1.70
N ALA A 82 -22.70 5.01 0.89
CA ALA A 82 -21.61 4.65 -0.02
C ALA A 82 -21.24 5.77 -1.03
N ALA A 83 -22.26 6.44 -1.56
CA ALA A 83 -22.12 7.48 -2.57
C ALA A 83 -21.34 8.71 -2.09
N ASP A 84 -21.44 9.05 -0.81
CA ASP A 84 -20.81 10.26 -0.24
C ASP A 84 -19.28 10.11 -0.11
N TYR A 85 -18.78 8.87 -0.16
CA TYR A 85 -17.37 8.53 0.07
C TYR A 85 -16.73 7.77 -1.09
N PHE A 86 -17.39 7.72 -2.26
CA PHE A 86 -16.93 6.99 -3.45
C PHE A 86 -16.58 5.52 -3.15
N ALA A 87 -17.32 4.91 -2.22
CA ALA A 87 -17.06 3.57 -1.75
C ALA A 87 -17.79 2.53 -2.60
N ALA A 88 -17.04 1.53 -3.05
CA ALA A 88 -17.60 0.36 -3.73
C ALA A 88 -18.27 -0.58 -2.74
N GLY A 89 -17.70 -0.70 -1.54
CA GLY A 89 -18.18 -1.62 -0.53
C GLY A 89 -17.98 -1.18 0.91
N SER A 90 -18.50 -2.02 1.81
CA SER A 90 -18.26 -1.92 3.24
C SER A 90 -17.61 -3.21 3.74
N PHE A 91 -16.89 -3.16 4.84
CA PHE A 91 -16.36 -4.39 5.45
C PHE A 91 -16.43 -4.32 6.97
N THR A 92 -16.38 -5.49 7.59
CA THR A 92 -16.17 -5.60 9.03
C THR A 92 -15.53 -6.92 9.39
N PHE A 93 -15.05 -7.00 10.63
CA PHE A 93 -14.48 -8.21 11.20
C PHE A 93 -15.50 -8.90 12.11
N TRP A 94 -15.54 -10.23 12.03
CA TRP A 94 -16.43 -11.10 12.78
C TRP A 94 -15.61 -12.08 13.61
N SER A 95 -15.87 -12.12 14.92
CA SER A 95 -15.32 -13.22 15.71
C SER A 95 -16.04 -14.51 15.38
N TRP A 96 -15.31 -15.62 15.43
CA TRP A 96 -15.93 -16.94 15.33
C TRP A 96 -17.01 -17.14 16.39
N ARG A 97 -16.77 -16.71 17.64
CA ARG A 97 -17.74 -16.81 18.74
C ARG A 97 -19.08 -16.13 18.44
N GLU A 98 -19.07 -14.98 17.78
CA GLU A 98 -20.32 -14.27 17.48
C GLU A 98 -21.15 -14.97 16.43
N LEU A 99 -20.49 -15.60 15.44
CA LEU A 99 -21.15 -16.32 14.36
C LEU A 99 -21.52 -17.75 14.75
N GLU A 100 -20.80 -18.39 15.66
CA GLU A 100 -21.08 -19.74 16.19
C GLU A 100 -20.94 -19.79 17.72
N PRO A 101 -21.87 -19.17 18.48
CA PRO A 101 -21.79 -19.14 19.95
C PRO A 101 -21.91 -20.52 20.60
N GLY A 102 -22.49 -21.51 19.91
CA GLY A 102 -22.62 -22.89 20.33
C GLY A 102 -22.38 -23.84 19.16
N ARG A 103 -21.92 -25.06 19.44
CA ARG A 103 -21.56 -26.03 18.38
C ARG A 103 -22.71 -26.28 17.42
N GLY A 104 -22.52 -25.95 16.14
CA GLY A 104 -23.56 -26.07 15.10
C GLY A 104 -24.73 -25.09 15.25
N HIS A 105 -24.64 -24.14 16.18
CA HIS A 105 -25.63 -23.09 16.40
C HIS A 105 -25.09 -21.76 15.89
N TYR A 106 -25.52 -21.39 14.68
CA TYR A 106 -25.00 -20.22 13.99
C TYR A 106 -25.93 -19.01 14.05
N ASN A 107 -25.35 -17.82 14.15
CA ASN A 107 -26.06 -16.53 14.14
C ASN A 107 -26.12 -15.91 12.73
N TRP A 108 -26.49 -16.69 11.72
CA TRP A 108 -26.53 -16.22 10.33
C TRP A 108 -27.48 -15.05 10.09
N GLY A 109 -28.62 -15.00 10.79
CA GLY A 109 -29.54 -13.86 10.68
C GLY A 109 -28.92 -12.53 11.11
N PHE A 110 -27.94 -12.53 12.03
CA PHE A 110 -27.23 -11.32 12.42
C PHE A 110 -26.25 -10.87 11.32
N LEU A 111 -25.56 -11.82 10.69
CA LEU A 111 -24.71 -11.56 9.54
C LEU A 111 -25.53 -11.05 8.35
N ASP A 112 -26.61 -11.74 7.99
CA ASP A 112 -27.47 -11.37 6.87
C ASP A 112 -28.10 -9.99 7.05
N GLN A 113 -28.55 -9.66 8.27
CA GLN A 113 -29.07 -8.32 8.55
C GLN A 113 -27.99 -7.25 8.37
N TRP A 114 -26.76 -7.48 8.85
CA TRP A 114 -25.68 -6.53 8.64
C TRP A 114 -25.36 -6.33 7.15
N ILE A 115 -25.35 -7.41 6.36
CA ILE A 115 -25.15 -7.34 4.90
C ILE A 115 -26.27 -6.50 4.27
N GLN A 116 -27.53 -6.78 4.63
CA GLN A 116 -28.69 -6.03 4.12
C GLN A 116 -28.60 -4.55 4.49
N ASP A 117 -28.20 -4.21 5.72
CA ASP A 117 -28.03 -2.81 6.14
C ASP A 117 -26.98 -2.08 5.30
N GLN A 118 -25.90 -2.76 4.86
CA GLN A 118 -24.93 -2.17 3.95
C GLN A 118 -25.51 -1.99 2.54
N VAL A 119 -26.22 -2.99 2.03
CA VAL A 119 -26.87 -2.89 0.71
C VAL A 119 -27.88 -1.73 0.68
N ASP A 120 -28.66 -1.58 1.75
CA ASP A 120 -29.63 -0.48 1.91
C ASP A 120 -28.96 0.90 2.00
N ALA A 121 -27.70 0.95 2.47
CA ALA A 121 -26.86 2.16 2.47
C ALA A 121 -26.17 2.44 1.12
N GLY A 122 -26.44 1.63 0.10
CA GLY A 122 -25.99 1.83 -1.27
C GLY A 122 -24.66 1.16 -1.64
N TYR A 123 -24.11 0.30 -0.77
CA TYR A 123 -22.90 -0.45 -1.09
C TYR A 123 -23.18 -1.54 -2.12
N GLN A 124 -22.28 -1.69 -3.10
CA GLN A 124 -22.41 -2.74 -4.13
C GLN A 124 -21.96 -4.10 -3.61
N GLY A 125 -20.94 -4.10 -2.75
CA GLY A 125 -20.38 -5.31 -2.15
C GLY A 125 -20.03 -5.14 -0.68
N VAL A 126 -19.97 -6.25 0.04
CA VAL A 126 -19.42 -6.32 1.39
C VAL A 126 -18.22 -7.24 1.48
N GLY A 127 -17.32 -6.89 2.38
CA GLY A 127 -16.19 -7.70 2.81
C GLY A 127 -16.43 -8.30 4.19
N ILE A 128 -16.21 -9.61 4.30
CA ILE A 128 -16.36 -10.34 5.57
C ILE A 128 -14.99 -10.86 5.97
N ALA A 129 -14.43 -10.34 7.07
CA ALA A 129 -13.20 -10.86 7.65
C ALA A 129 -13.53 -11.65 8.93
N VAL A 130 -12.91 -12.82 9.11
CA VAL A 130 -13.07 -13.64 10.32
C VAL A 130 -11.81 -13.59 11.16
N TYR A 131 -11.93 -13.60 12.48
CA TYR A 131 -10.81 -13.80 13.39
C TYR A 131 -11.17 -14.77 14.51
N THR A 132 -10.17 -15.53 14.96
CA THR A 132 -10.29 -16.51 16.06
C THR A 132 -9.48 -16.10 17.28
N TYR A 133 -8.60 -15.10 17.15
CA TYR A 133 -7.76 -14.56 18.21
C TYR A 133 -7.51 -13.07 18.00
N ILE A 134 -7.47 -12.25 19.05
CA ILE A 134 -7.22 -10.79 18.96
C ILE A 134 -5.99 -10.30 19.75
N GLY A 135 -5.20 -11.22 20.30
CA GLY A 135 -4.02 -10.85 21.08
C GLY A 135 -4.35 -10.06 22.34
N ARG A 136 -3.35 -9.34 22.85
CA ARG A 136 -3.36 -8.60 24.13
C ARG A 136 -3.95 -7.20 24.01
N TYR A 137 -4.10 -6.66 22.80
CA TYR A 137 -4.72 -5.33 22.57
C TYR A 137 -6.24 -5.41 22.49
N THR A 138 -6.85 -6.03 23.50
CA THR A 138 -8.29 -6.30 23.57
C THR A 138 -8.95 -5.37 24.60
N PRO A 139 -10.17 -4.85 24.33
CA PRO A 139 -10.92 -4.09 25.31
C PRO A 139 -11.21 -4.94 26.56
N CYS A 140 -10.85 -4.43 27.72
CA CYS A 140 -11.17 -5.07 28.98
C CYS A 140 -12.69 -5.23 29.14
N PRO A 141 -13.21 -6.42 29.53
CA PRO A 141 -12.53 -7.53 30.20
C PRO A 141 -12.16 -8.75 29.33
N ALA A 142 -12.16 -8.68 28.00
CA ALA A 142 -11.98 -9.86 27.14
C ALA A 142 -10.50 -10.27 26.99
N GLN A 143 -10.22 -11.58 27.05
CA GLN A 143 -8.94 -12.17 26.66
C GLN A 143 -8.86 -12.35 25.14
N GLY A 144 -7.64 -12.52 24.61
CA GLY A 144 -7.43 -12.72 23.17
C GLY A 144 -8.20 -13.92 22.61
N VAL A 145 -8.28 -15.01 23.39
CA VAL A 145 -9.01 -16.24 23.02
C VAL A 145 -10.53 -16.13 23.15
N ASP A 146 -11.07 -15.11 23.84
CA ASP A 146 -12.51 -15.02 24.14
C ASP A 146 -13.39 -14.75 22.90
N VAL A 147 -12.75 -14.55 21.75
CA VAL A 147 -13.35 -14.39 20.41
C VAL A 147 -13.49 -15.74 19.67
N THR A 148 -12.87 -16.79 20.20
CA THR A 148 -13.16 -18.19 19.85
C THR A 148 -14.35 -18.69 20.70
N PRO A 149 -15.27 -19.51 20.16
CA PRO A 149 -16.40 -20.01 20.94
C PRO A 149 -15.97 -20.74 22.21
N ALA A 150 -16.66 -20.49 23.32
CA ALA A 150 -16.31 -21.08 24.62
C ALA A 150 -16.35 -22.62 24.60
N TRP A 151 -17.20 -23.23 23.78
CA TRP A 151 -17.29 -24.69 23.63
C TRP A 151 -16.09 -25.28 22.87
N VAL A 152 -15.41 -24.50 22.04
CA VAL A 152 -14.15 -24.92 21.40
C VAL A 152 -13.02 -24.86 22.43
N LEU A 153 -12.96 -23.79 23.21
CA LEU A 153 -11.93 -23.56 24.22
C LEU A 153 -12.00 -24.56 25.39
N ALA A 154 -13.11 -25.26 25.57
CA ALA A 154 -13.32 -26.27 26.61
C ALA A 154 -13.03 -27.70 26.14
N GLY A 155 -12.30 -27.85 25.02
CA GLY A 155 -11.87 -29.15 24.54
C GLY A 155 -13.00 -30.08 24.10
N GLN A 156 -12.66 -31.35 23.96
CA GLN A 156 -13.58 -32.42 23.57
C GLN A 156 -14.51 -32.82 24.73
N ASP A 157 -14.05 -32.69 25.97
CA ASP A 157 -14.84 -33.04 27.16
C ASP A 157 -15.84 -31.95 27.58
N GLY A 158 -15.71 -30.74 27.03
CA GLY A 158 -16.57 -29.60 27.31
C GLY A 158 -16.27 -28.90 28.64
N VAL A 159 -15.11 -29.15 29.25
CA VAL A 159 -14.68 -28.62 30.54
C VAL A 159 -13.38 -27.83 30.38
N ARG A 160 -13.44 -26.50 30.50
CA ARG A 160 -12.25 -25.65 30.46
C ARG A 160 -11.29 -25.92 31.64
N GLY A 161 -10.00 -25.86 31.38
CA GLY A 161 -8.89 -26.06 32.31
C GLY A 161 -8.32 -27.49 32.31
N THR A 162 -8.68 -28.32 31.33
CA THR A 162 -8.22 -29.70 31.19
C THR A 162 -7.10 -29.80 30.14
N SER A 163 -6.52 -31.00 30.00
CA SER A 163 -5.39 -31.22 29.09
C SER A 163 -5.78 -31.32 27.60
N ASP A 164 -7.07 -31.37 27.27
CA ASP A 164 -7.59 -31.43 25.89
C ASP A 164 -8.09 -30.08 25.36
N ASP A 165 -7.93 -29.01 26.13
CA ASP A 165 -8.22 -27.66 25.70
C ASP A 165 -7.27 -27.21 24.58
N PRO A 166 -7.75 -26.58 23.50
CA PRO A 166 -6.92 -26.05 22.42
C PRO A 166 -6.27 -24.69 22.78
N VAL A 167 -5.82 -24.53 24.02
CA VAL A 167 -5.18 -23.31 24.49
C VAL A 167 -3.91 -23.60 25.27
N LEU A 168 -2.98 -22.65 25.20
CA LEU A 168 -1.73 -22.66 25.94
C LEU A 168 -1.73 -21.50 26.94
N VAL A 169 -1.21 -21.73 28.15
CA VAL A 169 -0.98 -20.65 29.11
C VAL A 169 0.37 -20.02 28.78
N SER A 170 0.34 -18.75 28.39
CA SER A 170 1.52 -17.95 28.09
C SER A 170 2.47 -17.86 29.30
N ASP A 171 3.78 -17.85 29.04
CA ASP A 171 4.80 -17.60 30.06
C ASP A 171 4.83 -16.15 30.56
N GLN A 172 4.24 -15.23 29.78
CA GLN A 172 4.00 -13.84 30.18
C GLN A 172 2.61 -13.71 30.80
N PRO A 173 2.49 -13.08 31.98
CA PRO A 173 1.20 -12.86 32.61
C PRO A 173 0.33 -11.92 31.79
N ASP A 174 -0.96 -11.85 32.12
CA ASP A 174 -1.89 -10.88 31.56
C ASP A 174 -1.43 -9.44 31.85
N GLY A 175 -1.06 -8.75 30.78
CA GLY A 175 -0.56 -7.38 30.77
C GLY A 175 -1.49 -6.41 30.03
N ARG A 176 -2.80 -6.72 29.93
CA ARG A 176 -3.77 -5.82 29.29
C ARG A 176 -3.82 -4.46 29.97
N ASP A 177 -3.28 -3.43 29.33
CA ASP A 177 -3.27 -2.06 29.86
C ASP A 177 -4.55 -1.28 29.51
N GLY A 178 -5.27 -0.76 30.51
CA GLY A 178 -6.42 0.12 30.31
C GLY A 178 -7.25 0.42 31.58
N PRO A 179 -8.04 1.51 31.61
CA PRO A 179 -8.98 1.78 32.69
C PRO A 179 -10.04 0.66 32.81
N GLY A 180 -10.20 0.08 34.01
CA GLY A 180 -11.24 -0.92 34.28
C GLY A 180 -10.82 -2.38 34.08
N CYS A 181 -9.55 -2.65 33.78
CA CYS A 181 -9.04 -4.02 33.68
C CYS A 181 -8.90 -4.66 35.08
N THR A 182 -9.71 -5.68 35.36
CA THR A 182 -9.69 -6.46 36.61
C THR A 182 -9.19 -7.87 36.30
N ASN A 183 -7.87 -8.07 36.27
CA ASN A 183 -7.13 -9.35 36.33
C ASN A 183 -5.64 -9.20 35.91
N PHE A 184 -5.07 -8.01 36.12
CA PHE A 184 -3.64 -7.78 35.89
C PHE A 184 -2.78 -8.80 36.63
N GLY A 185 -1.84 -9.41 35.93
CA GLY A 185 -0.94 -10.42 36.50
C GLY A 185 -1.49 -11.84 36.55
N GLY A 186 -2.70 -12.10 36.03
CA GLY A 186 -3.26 -13.45 35.90
C GLY A 186 -2.73 -14.21 34.68
N ASP A 187 -3.29 -15.39 34.42
CA ASP A 187 -2.95 -16.19 33.24
C ASP A 187 -3.42 -15.52 31.95
N TRP A 188 -2.55 -15.56 30.93
CA TRP A 188 -2.90 -15.19 29.56
C TRP A 188 -2.96 -16.44 28.69
N TYR A 189 -4.03 -16.61 27.93
CA TYR A 189 -4.21 -17.77 27.07
C TYR A 189 -3.91 -17.45 25.60
N LEU A 190 -3.20 -18.35 24.95
CA LEU A 190 -2.93 -18.36 23.51
C LEU A 190 -3.68 -19.53 22.87
N LEU A 191 -4.01 -19.42 21.59
CA LEU A 191 -4.54 -20.56 20.84
C LEU A 191 -3.42 -21.55 20.51
N ASP A 192 -3.72 -22.83 20.69
CA ASP A 192 -2.95 -23.91 20.08
C ASP A 192 -3.49 -24.17 18.66
N TYR A 193 -2.83 -23.56 17.67
CA TYR A 193 -3.21 -23.67 16.25
C TYR A 193 -3.01 -25.07 15.67
N GLU A 194 -2.22 -25.93 16.32
CA GLU A 194 -1.99 -27.31 15.90
C GLU A 194 -2.98 -28.29 16.52
N HIS A 195 -3.70 -27.88 17.57
CA HIS A 195 -4.62 -28.74 18.28
C HIS A 195 -5.74 -29.28 17.36
N PRO A 196 -5.88 -30.61 17.19
CA PRO A 196 -6.85 -31.18 16.25
C PRO A 196 -8.31 -30.77 16.51
N TRP A 197 -8.69 -30.59 17.78
CA TRP A 197 -10.03 -30.12 18.13
C TRP A 197 -10.32 -28.72 17.57
N TYR A 198 -9.38 -27.78 17.71
CA TYR A 198 -9.53 -26.44 17.16
C TYR A 198 -9.60 -26.48 15.64
N ARG A 199 -8.64 -27.15 15.00
CA ARG A 199 -8.54 -27.23 13.53
C ARG A 199 -9.79 -27.83 12.89
N ASN A 200 -10.30 -28.94 13.43
CA ASN A 200 -11.49 -29.59 12.88
C ASN A 200 -12.73 -28.71 13.02
N ASN A 201 -12.94 -28.10 14.19
CA ASN A 201 -14.12 -27.26 14.41
C ASN A 201 -14.02 -25.93 13.63
N TYR A 202 -12.82 -25.37 13.46
CA TYR A 202 -12.66 -24.16 12.65
C TYR A 202 -12.88 -24.44 11.17
N ARG A 203 -12.40 -25.57 10.66
CA ARG A 203 -12.73 -26.06 9.32
C ARG A 203 -14.25 -26.20 9.15
N ASP A 204 -14.93 -26.87 10.08
CA ASP A 204 -16.38 -27.07 10.00
C ASP A 204 -17.15 -25.74 10.02
N PHE A 205 -16.71 -24.78 10.82
CA PHE A 205 -17.22 -23.40 10.80
C PHE A 205 -17.06 -22.72 9.43
N ILE A 206 -15.86 -22.77 8.84
CA ILE A 206 -15.59 -22.17 7.52
C ILE A 206 -16.50 -22.79 6.45
N LEU A 207 -16.67 -24.12 6.47
CA LEU A 207 -17.54 -24.82 5.54
C LEU A 207 -19.01 -24.42 5.72
N ALA A 208 -19.49 -24.30 6.96
CA ALA A 208 -20.85 -23.86 7.26
C ALA A 208 -21.09 -22.40 6.84
N LEU A 209 -20.10 -21.51 7.07
CA LEU A 209 -20.15 -20.12 6.61
C LEU A 209 -20.22 -20.06 5.08
N GLY A 210 -19.39 -20.83 4.38
CA GLY A 210 -19.41 -20.89 2.92
C GLY A 210 -20.71 -21.46 2.37
N GLU A 211 -21.25 -22.51 2.97
CA GLU A 211 -22.55 -23.06 2.60
C GLU A 211 -23.66 -22.01 2.77
N HIS A 212 -23.66 -21.27 3.87
CA HIS A 212 -24.63 -20.20 4.10
C HIS A 212 -24.51 -19.09 3.07
N LEU A 213 -23.32 -18.47 2.95
CA LEU A 213 -23.11 -17.30 2.11
C LEU A 213 -23.26 -17.60 0.60
N THR A 214 -22.80 -18.76 0.14
CA THR A 214 -22.91 -19.12 -1.28
C THR A 214 -24.32 -19.52 -1.71
N ASN A 215 -25.21 -19.85 -0.76
CA ASN A 215 -26.62 -20.12 -1.03
C ASN A 215 -27.56 -18.96 -0.61
N SER A 216 -27.01 -17.90 -0.03
CA SER A 216 -27.76 -16.74 0.44
C SER A 216 -28.33 -15.93 -0.75
N PRO A 217 -29.54 -15.35 -0.63
CA PRO A 217 -30.03 -14.38 -1.61
C PRO A 217 -29.17 -13.10 -1.67
N LEU A 218 -28.33 -12.87 -0.66
CA LEU A 218 -27.39 -11.73 -0.60
C LEU A 218 -26.02 -12.06 -1.19
N ARG A 219 -25.82 -13.28 -1.73
CA ARG A 219 -24.52 -13.73 -2.26
C ARG A 219 -23.88 -12.72 -3.21
N ASP A 220 -24.65 -12.19 -4.15
CA ASP A 220 -24.13 -11.28 -5.19
C ASP A 220 -23.75 -9.89 -4.63
N HIS A 221 -24.00 -9.65 -3.34
CA HIS A 221 -23.53 -8.48 -2.60
C HIS A 221 -22.31 -8.80 -1.72
N ILE A 222 -21.73 -9.99 -1.78
CA ILE A 222 -20.52 -10.35 -1.04
C ILE A 222 -19.35 -10.35 -2.01
N ALA A 223 -18.52 -9.30 -1.92
CA ALA A 223 -17.39 -9.16 -2.82
C ALA A 223 -16.26 -10.10 -2.46
N TRP A 224 -15.95 -10.23 -1.16
CA TRP A 224 -14.84 -11.05 -0.70
C TRP A 224 -15.01 -11.54 0.74
N VAL A 225 -14.34 -12.64 1.04
CA VAL A 225 -14.14 -13.18 2.39
C VAL A 225 -12.64 -13.24 2.68
N ALA A 226 -12.20 -12.62 3.77
CA ALA A 226 -10.81 -12.69 4.21
C ALA A 226 -10.59 -13.90 5.12
N THR A 227 -9.57 -14.69 4.84
CA THR A 227 -9.21 -15.84 5.68
C THR A 227 -8.78 -15.35 7.07
N GLY A 228 -9.40 -15.87 8.13
CA GLY A 228 -8.90 -15.67 9.49
C GLY A 228 -7.81 -16.67 9.81
N ILE A 229 -6.53 -16.32 9.68
CA ILE A 229 -5.44 -17.26 9.95
C ILE A 229 -4.98 -17.12 11.41
N GLY A 230 -4.60 -15.92 11.83
CA GLY A 230 -4.03 -15.68 13.15
C GLY A 230 -4.68 -14.54 13.93
N LYS A 231 -3.85 -13.85 14.72
CA LYS A 231 -4.20 -12.67 15.50
C LYS A 231 -4.84 -11.61 14.60
N ASP A 232 -6.02 -11.14 14.98
CA ASP A 232 -6.85 -10.19 14.23
C ASP A 232 -7.17 -10.67 12.79
N GLY A 233 -7.05 -11.98 12.54
CA GLY A 233 -7.17 -12.61 11.23
C GLY A 233 -5.91 -12.52 10.37
N GLU A 234 -4.82 -11.91 10.85
CA GLU A 234 -3.61 -11.64 10.08
C GLU A 234 -2.66 -12.85 9.98
N ASN A 235 -1.61 -12.73 9.15
CA ASN A 235 -0.54 -13.73 9.00
C ASN A 235 0.46 -13.67 10.17
N ARG A 236 -0.07 -13.77 11.39
CA ARG A 236 0.71 -13.71 12.63
C ARG A 236 -0.01 -14.46 13.73
N ALA A 237 0.69 -15.35 14.44
CA ALA A 237 0.04 -16.21 15.43
C ALA A 237 -0.40 -15.46 16.70
N ALA A 238 0.43 -14.53 17.21
CA ALA A 238 0.18 -13.81 18.46
C ALA A 238 0.93 -12.47 18.55
N ASP A 239 0.87 -11.79 19.71
CA ASP A 239 1.63 -10.57 19.96
C ASP A 239 3.11 -10.87 20.32
N ASN A 240 4.04 -10.30 19.55
CA ASN A 240 5.46 -10.20 19.94
C ASN A 240 5.88 -8.74 19.81
N ARG A 241 5.48 -7.94 20.81
CA ARG A 241 5.80 -6.51 20.90
C ARG A 241 6.83 -6.31 22.00
N ASN A 242 7.98 -5.75 21.63
CA ASN A 242 9.08 -5.47 22.54
C ASN A 242 8.58 -4.74 23.80
N GLY A 243 8.87 -5.31 24.97
CA GLY A 243 8.48 -4.75 26.27
C GLY A 243 7.02 -4.97 26.68
N VAL A 244 6.20 -5.63 25.84
CA VAL A 244 4.78 -5.88 26.12
C VAL A 244 4.46 -7.38 26.13
N ALA A 245 4.95 -8.16 25.16
CA ALA A 245 4.67 -9.59 25.07
C ALA A 245 5.71 -10.33 24.21
N ARG A 246 5.94 -11.60 24.54
CA ARG A 246 6.78 -12.55 23.78
C ARG A 246 6.00 -13.81 23.39
N ASP A 247 4.72 -13.65 23.09
CA ASP A 247 3.81 -14.78 22.92
C ASP A 247 4.22 -15.66 21.73
N GLU A 248 4.76 -15.07 20.66
CA GLU A 248 5.25 -15.84 19.50
C GLU A 248 6.51 -16.65 19.82
N ASP A 249 7.42 -16.10 20.63
CA ASP A 249 8.61 -16.83 21.11
C ASP A 249 8.17 -18.02 21.97
N PHE A 250 7.16 -17.80 22.81
CA PHE A 250 6.56 -18.85 23.62
C PHE A 250 5.88 -19.91 22.76
N LEU A 251 5.06 -19.55 21.77
CA LEU A 251 4.44 -20.50 20.83
C LEU A 251 5.50 -21.36 20.11
N ASN A 252 6.60 -20.74 19.67
CA ASN A 252 7.71 -21.47 19.07
C ASN A 252 8.40 -22.40 20.08
N SER A 253 8.52 -22.00 21.35
CA SER A 253 9.01 -22.89 22.41
C SER A 253 8.07 -24.08 22.69
N GLN A 254 6.78 -23.93 22.39
CA GLN A 254 5.77 -25.00 22.51
C GLN A 254 5.66 -25.87 21.25
N GLY A 255 6.41 -25.55 20.19
CA GLY A 255 6.53 -26.39 18.99
C GLY A 255 5.99 -25.76 17.71
N LEU A 256 5.30 -24.63 17.75
CA LEU A 256 4.80 -23.96 16.55
C LEU A 256 5.95 -23.31 15.77
N THR A 257 6.56 -24.05 14.84
CA THR A 257 7.63 -23.48 14.00
C THR A 257 7.06 -22.62 12.86
N VAL A 258 7.93 -21.93 12.12
CA VAL A 258 7.53 -21.19 10.90
C VAL A 258 6.91 -22.13 9.85
N ASP A 259 7.43 -23.35 9.71
CA ASP A 259 6.92 -24.32 8.74
C ASP A 259 5.55 -24.90 9.17
N ASP A 260 5.36 -25.10 10.48
CA ASP A 260 4.07 -25.52 11.04
C ASP A 260 3.01 -24.42 10.86
N TRP A 261 3.40 -23.16 11.07
CA TRP A 261 2.54 -22.00 10.79
C TRP A 261 2.15 -21.91 9.31
N ILE A 262 3.11 -22.05 8.40
CA ILE A 262 2.85 -22.07 6.95
C ILE A 262 1.89 -23.22 6.62
N THR A 263 2.10 -24.40 7.20
CA THR A 263 1.23 -25.57 6.97
C THR A 263 -0.20 -25.28 7.43
N TYR A 264 -0.39 -24.78 8.66
CA TYR A 264 -1.69 -24.37 9.16
C TYR A 264 -2.37 -23.32 8.27
N ALA A 265 -1.64 -22.28 7.83
CA ALA A 265 -2.16 -21.26 6.94
C ALA A 265 -2.63 -21.84 5.59
N ARG A 266 -1.88 -22.80 5.03
CA ARG A 266 -2.26 -23.50 3.79
C ARG A 266 -3.54 -24.32 3.97
N ASP A 267 -3.70 -24.98 5.10
CA ASP A 267 -4.92 -25.72 5.41
C ASP A 267 -6.13 -24.77 5.51
N VAL A 268 -6.00 -23.62 6.17
CA VAL A 268 -7.06 -22.60 6.22
C VAL A 268 -7.42 -22.08 4.82
N ILE A 269 -6.42 -21.85 3.95
CA ILE A 269 -6.64 -21.49 2.55
C ILE A 269 -7.42 -22.58 1.82
N ASP A 270 -7.05 -23.85 1.99
CA ASP A 270 -7.74 -24.97 1.34
C ASP A 270 -9.17 -25.15 1.86
N TRP A 271 -9.43 -24.94 3.16
CA TRP A 271 -10.79 -24.98 3.71
C TRP A 271 -11.66 -23.87 3.14
N ASN A 272 -11.14 -22.64 3.03
CA ASN A 272 -11.84 -21.53 2.40
C ASN A 272 -12.06 -21.79 0.90
N ARG A 273 -11.07 -22.33 0.19
CA ARG A 273 -11.23 -22.73 -1.21
C ARG A 273 -12.33 -23.77 -1.35
N GLN A 274 -12.36 -24.79 -0.50
CA GLN A 274 -13.43 -25.80 -0.48
C GLN A 274 -14.81 -25.15 -0.25
N ALA A 275 -14.89 -24.16 0.64
CA ALA A 275 -16.13 -23.49 1.00
C ALA A 275 -16.65 -22.56 -0.11
N PHE A 276 -15.77 -21.78 -0.74
CA PHE A 276 -16.17 -20.65 -1.58
C PHE A 276 -15.93 -20.83 -3.09
N TYR A 277 -15.24 -21.89 -3.52
CA TYR A 277 -14.92 -22.11 -4.94
C TYR A 277 -15.78 -23.24 -5.52
N ASP A 278 -15.92 -23.24 -6.84
CA ASP A 278 -16.53 -24.36 -7.56
C ASP A 278 -15.52 -25.48 -7.86
N GLY A 279 -16.02 -26.60 -8.38
CA GLY A 279 -15.18 -27.76 -8.74
C GLY A 279 -14.19 -27.50 -9.89
N SER A 280 -14.31 -26.37 -10.60
CA SER A 280 -13.39 -25.94 -11.66
C SER A 280 -12.28 -25.01 -11.14
N GLY A 281 -12.33 -24.64 -9.86
CA GLY A 281 -11.35 -23.77 -9.23
C GLY A 281 -11.58 -22.29 -9.48
N PHE A 282 -12.79 -21.88 -9.84
CA PHE A 282 -13.18 -20.47 -9.87
C PHE A 282 -14.00 -20.09 -8.62
N PRO A 283 -13.83 -18.87 -8.08
CA PRO A 283 -14.54 -18.42 -6.89
C PRO A 283 -16.03 -18.21 -7.17
N ARG A 284 -16.90 -18.72 -6.28
CA ARG A 284 -18.32 -18.31 -6.20
C ARG A 284 -18.46 -17.00 -5.40
N ILE A 285 -17.54 -16.78 -4.47
CA ILE A 285 -17.24 -15.55 -3.72
C ILE A 285 -15.71 -15.48 -3.63
N GLN A 286 -15.10 -14.30 -3.85
CA GLN A 286 -13.64 -14.17 -3.79
C GLN A 286 -13.13 -14.44 -2.37
N VAL A 287 -12.01 -15.14 -2.25
CA VAL A 287 -11.29 -15.28 -0.98
C VAL A 287 -9.98 -14.51 -1.08
N VAL A 288 -9.62 -13.82 0.00
CA VAL A 288 -8.31 -13.15 0.15
C VAL A 288 -7.61 -13.64 1.41
N THR A 289 -6.31 -13.86 1.34
CA THR A 289 -5.48 -14.19 2.52
C THR A 289 -4.73 -12.97 3.01
N GLN A 290 -4.69 -12.75 4.32
CA GLN A 290 -3.83 -11.73 4.90
C GLN A 290 -2.36 -12.13 4.73
N ASN A 291 -1.53 -11.19 4.32
CA ASN A 291 -0.13 -11.42 3.96
C ASN A 291 0.86 -10.64 4.85
N ALA A 292 0.42 -9.53 5.44
CA ALA A 292 1.16 -8.79 6.46
C ALA A 292 0.38 -8.78 7.78
N PRO A 293 1.05 -8.84 8.95
CA PRO A 293 2.49 -9.04 9.17
C PRO A 293 2.91 -10.51 8.94
N PHE A 294 3.97 -10.98 9.60
CA PHE A 294 4.50 -12.35 9.44
C PHE A 294 4.77 -13.01 10.79
N TYR A 295 4.76 -14.35 10.85
CA TYR A 295 5.13 -15.12 12.03
C TYR A 295 6.62 -15.45 12.04
N LEU A 296 7.38 -14.84 12.96
CA LEU A 296 8.83 -15.02 13.25
C LEU A 296 9.83 -14.77 12.10
N SER A 297 9.47 -15.11 10.86
CA SER A 297 10.28 -14.96 9.66
C SER A 297 9.42 -14.42 8.52
N THR A 298 9.98 -13.47 7.76
CA THR A 298 9.37 -12.91 6.56
C THR A 298 9.18 -13.96 5.46
N THR A 299 9.87 -15.11 5.51
CA THR A 299 9.67 -16.22 4.58
C THR A 299 8.24 -16.77 4.60
N SER A 300 7.55 -16.70 5.73
CA SER A 300 6.13 -17.11 5.84
C SER A 300 5.23 -16.29 4.91
N ARG A 301 5.47 -14.98 4.80
CA ARG A 301 4.78 -14.07 3.86
C ARG A 301 4.84 -14.59 2.43
N ARG A 302 6.05 -14.81 1.92
CA ARG A 302 6.29 -15.34 0.56
C ARG A 302 5.62 -16.69 0.36
N ALA A 303 5.85 -17.63 1.27
CA ALA A 303 5.39 -19.01 1.12
C ALA A 303 3.86 -19.15 1.16
N ILE A 304 3.18 -18.34 1.98
CA ILE A 304 1.71 -18.32 2.08
C ILE A 304 1.10 -17.62 0.87
N ALA A 305 1.63 -16.45 0.47
CA ALA A 305 1.15 -15.74 -0.72
C ALA A 305 1.33 -16.55 -2.00
N GLN A 306 2.49 -17.19 -2.19
CA GLN A 306 2.72 -18.08 -3.33
C GLN A 306 1.72 -19.24 -3.37
N TYR A 307 1.42 -19.85 -2.21
CA TYR A 307 0.42 -20.91 -2.13
C TYR A 307 -0.97 -20.38 -2.48
N ALA A 308 -1.37 -19.24 -1.90
CA ALA A 308 -2.65 -18.59 -2.19
C ALA A 308 -2.81 -18.29 -3.69
N ALA A 309 -1.80 -17.69 -4.32
CA ALA A 309 -1.79 -17.39 -5.75
C ALA A 309 -1.95 -18.67 -6.60
N SER A 310 -1.22 -19.75 -6.28
CA SER A 310 -1.39 -21.05 -6.94
C SER A 310 -2.79 -21.65 -6.77
N LYS A 311 -3.51 -21.20 -5.75
CA LYS A 311 -4.89 -21.56 -5.44
C LYS A 311 -5.90 -20.48 -5.83
N ARG A 312 -5.51 -19.47 -6.63
CA ARG A 312 -6.39 -18.38 -7.09
C ARG A 312 -7.02 -17.57 -5.96
N VAL A 313 -6.46 -17.67 -4.75
CA VAL A 313 -6.85 -16.89 -3.58
C VAL A 313 -6.06 -15.59 -3.61
N GLY A 314 -6.77 -14.46 -3.49
CA GLY A 314 -6.17 -13.14 -3.51
C GLY A 314 -5.29 -12.89 -2.29
N VAL A 315 -4.47 -11.85 -2.34
CA VAL A 315 -3.56 -11.46 -1.26
C VAL A 315 -3.95 -10.10 -0.70
N SER A 316 -4.05 -10.00 0.63
CA SER A 316 -4.35 -8.76 1.37
C SER A 316 -3.12 -8.30 2.12
N ILE A 317 -2.66 -7.09 1.82
CA ILE A 317 -1.45 -6.50 2.39
C ILE A 317 -1.85 -5.37 3.34
N ASN A 318 -1.50 -5.55 4.61
CA ASN A 318 -1.84 -4.59 5.66
C ASN A 318 -0.75 -3.55 5.82
N GLY A 319 -1.17 -2.30 6.06
CA GLY A 319 -0.26 -1.18 6.32
C GLY A 319 0.15 -0.38 5.08
N MET A 320 -0.80 -0.04 4.21
CA MET A 320 -0.55 0.86 3.08
C MET A 320 -0.16 2.26 3.56
N THR A 321 0.97 2.77 3.05
CA THR A 321 1.56 4.09 3.38
C THR A 321 2.21 4.73 2.16
N SER A 322 2.46 6.05 2.24
CA SER A 322 3.03 6.86 1.14
C SER A 322 4.42 6.41 0.74
N ASP A 323 5.22 5.98 1.72
CA ASP A 323 6.58 5.48 1.57
C ASP A 323 6.87 4.52 2.74
N PHE A 324 7.78 3.57 2.55
CA PHE A 324 8.23 2.70 3.64
C PHE A 324 9.47 1.90 3.25
N GLN A 325 10.19 1.41 4.26
CA GLN A 325 11.30 0.47 4.11
C GLN A 325 10.82 -0.99 4.28
N GLY A 326 11.60 -1.96 3.81
CA GLY A 326 11.30 -3.38 3.89
C GLY A 326 10.13 -3.81 2.99
N THR A 327 9.96 -3.10 1.88
CA THR A 327 8.79 -3.21 1.00
C THR A 327 9.02 -4.06 -0.23
N GLU A 328 10.21 -3.96 -0.83
CA GLU A 328 10.57 -4.69 -2.06
C GLU A 328 11.90 -5.43 -1.87
N LEU A 329 11.87 -6.76 -1.83
CA LEU A 329 13.05 -7.60 -1.54
C LEU A 329 13.31 -8.66 -2.62
N CYS A 330 12.63 -8.59 -3.77
CA CYS A 330 12.81 -9.56 -4.85
C CYS A 330 14.20 -9.56 -5.52
N ASP A 331 14.97 -8.49 -5.38
CA ASP A 331 16.35 -8.44 -5.87
C ASP A 331 17.38 -8.93 -4.84
N SER A 332 16.94 -9.38 -3.65
CA SER A 332 17.85 -9.87 -2.63
C SER A 332 18.45 -11.22 -3.01
N THR A 333 19.77 -11.35 -2.88
CA THR A 333 20.49 -12.62 -3.08
C THR A 333 20.42 -13.54 -1.88
N ASP A 334 19.94 -13.07 -0.72
CA ASP A 334 19.71 -13.91 0.46
C ASP A 334 18.37 -14.66 0.31
N PRO A 335 18.37 -16.01 0.24
CA PRO A 335 17.14 -16.80 0.08
C PRO A 335 16.09 -16.58 1.18
N ASN A 336 16.50 -16.13 2.38
CA ASN A 336 15.60 -15.82 3.49
C ASN A 336 14.90 -14.47 3.35
N LEU A 337 15.46 -13.57 2.53
CA LEU A 337 14.91 -12.24 2.28
C LEU A 337 14.28 -12.11 0.90
N TRP A 338 14.75 -12.89 -0.07
CA TRP A 338 14.33 -12.86 -1.46
C TRP A 338 12.80 -12.88 -1.61
N CYS A 339 12.22 -11.85 -2.20
CA CYS A 339 10.78 -11.69 -2.38
C CYS A 339 9.96 -11.86 -1.08
N THR A 340 10.45 -11.40 0.07
CA THR A 340 9.73 -11.43 1.36
C THR A 340 9.25 -10.06 1.84
N GLY A 341 9.43 -9.02 1.02
CA GLY A 341 8.94 -7.67 1.24
C GLY A 341 7.44 -7.57 1.30
N MET A 342 6.99 -6.47 1.90
CA MET A 342 5.58 -6.25 2.17
C MET A 342 4.74 -6.18 0.89
N TYR A 343 5.28 -5.58 -0.18
CA TYR A 343 4.59 -5.38 -1.46
C TYR A 343 5.07 -6.30 -2.59
N ASP A 344 6.12 -7.09 -2.36
CA ASP A 344 6.62 -8.07 -3.36
C ASP A 344 5.49 -8.95 -3.90
N GLN A 345 4.57 -9.40 -3.04
CA GLN A 345 3.50 -10.30 -3.47
C GLN A 345 2.44 -9.62 -4.33
N ALA A 346 2.20 -8.31 -4.14
CA ALA A 346 1.35 -7.55 -5.05
C ALA A 346 2.01 -7.41 -6.42
N ARG A 347 3.32 -7.11 -6.47
CA ARG A 347 4.08 -7.02 -7.73
C ARG A 347 4.10 -8.34 -8.49
N LEU A 348 4.29 -9.45 -7.77
CA LEU A 348 4.40 -10.79 -8.36
C LEU A 348 3.08 -11.38 -8.86
N TYR A 349 1.96 -11.05 -8.23
CA TYR A 349 0.71 -11.80 -8.45
C TYR A 349 -0.50 -10.96 -8.86
N ASN A 350 -0.35 -9.65 -9.10
CA ASN A 350 -1.48 -8.79 -9.50
C ASN A 350 -2.16 -9.20 -10.82
N ASP A 351 -1.41 -9.86 -11.71
CA ASP A 351 -1.90 -10.43 -12.97
C ASP A 351 -2.59 -11.79 -12.78
N THR A 352 -2.44 -12.40 -11.60
CA THR A 352 -2.88 -13.77 -11.33
C THR A 352 -4.09 -13.80 -10.40
N VAL A 353 -4.05 -13.03 -9.32
CA VAL A 353 -5.07 -13.01 -8.27
C VAL A 353 -5.37 -11.58 -7.79
N PRO A 354 -6.56 -11.34 -7.19
CA PRO A 354 -6.88 -10.03 -6.67
C PRO A 354 -5.92 -9.58 -5.55
N VAL A 355 -5.54 -8.30 -5.59
CA VAL A 355 -4.72 -7.64 -4.58
C VAL A 355 -5.58 -6.71 -3.74
N MET A 356 -5.51 -6.90 -2.42
CA MET A 356 -6.14 -6.04 -1.44
C MET A 356 -5.09 -5.31 -0.62
N PHE A 357 -5.40 -4.07 -0.26
CA PHE A 357 -4.65 -3.29 0.69
C PHE A 357 -5.50 -2.89 1.89
N GLU A 358 -4.87 -2.64 3.02
CA GLU A 358 -5.50 -2.07 4.22
C GLU A 358 -4.71 -0.88 4.72
N SER A 359 -5.41 0.15 5.19
CA SER A 359 -4.80 1.19 6.02
C SER A 359 -5.80 1.88 6.94
N TYR A 360 -5.26 2.65 7.87
CA TYR A 360 -5.97 3.34 8.93
C TYR A 360 -5.69 4.84 8.86
N ARG A 361 -6.63 5.66 9.35
CA ARG A 361 -6.42 7.12 9.42
C ARG A 361 -5.17 7.49 10.19
N TYR A 362 -4.86 6.75 11.26
CA TYR A 362 -3.63 7.04 12.00
C TYR A 362 -2.37 6.73 11.18
N MET A 363 -2.41 5.87 10.15
CA MET A 363 -1.26 5.63 9.28
C MET A 363 -1.13 6.71 8.20
N MET A 364 -2.25 7.12 7.59
CA MET A 364 -2.30 8.15 6.55
C MET A 364 -2.99 9.43 7.07
N GLY A 365 -2.42 10.02 8.13
CA GLY A 365 -3.07 11.08 8.91
C GLY A 365 -3.16 12.44 8.23
N THR A 366 -2.52 12.63 7.06
CA THR A 366 -2.56 13.87 6.29
C THR A 366 -3.10 13.63 4.87
N VAL A 367 -3.51 14.71 4.20
CA VAL A 367 -3.96 14.64 2.80
C VAL A 367 -2.83 14.15 1.90
N ASN A 368 -1.61 14.61 2.15
CA ASN A 368 -0.45 14.18 1.39
C ASN A 368 -0.17 12.67 1.52
N GLU A 369 -0.23 12.14 2.73
CA GLU A 369 -0.06 10.69 2.96
C GLU A 369 -1.14 9.90 2.22
N PHE A 370 -2.39 10.34 2.28
CA PHE A 370 -3.51 9.70 1.58
C PHE A 370 -3.30 9.73 0.06
N TYR A 371 -2.94 10.88 -0.50
CA TYR A 371 -2.66 11.07 -1.93
C TYR A 371 -1.58 10.11 -2.45
N TRP A 372 -0.42 10.06 -1.79
CA TRP A 372 0.69 9.21 -2.22
C TRP A 372 0.43 7.73 -1.97
N SER A 373 -0.29 7.39 -0.90
CA SER A 373 -0.68 6.00 -0.63
C SER A 373 -1.69 5.48 -1.66
N MET A 374 -2.61 6.33 -2.14
CA MET A 374 -3.52 5.93 -3.22
C MET A 374 -2.78 5.71 -4.53
N ALA A 375 -1.85 6.61 -4.88
CA ALA A 375 -0.99 6.43 -6.04
C ALA A 375 -0.20 5.11 -5.97
N ARG A 376 0.38 4.79 -4.80
CA ARG A 376 1.09 3.53 -4.58
C ARG A 376 0.19 2.30 -4.72
N ALA A 377 -0.99 2.33 -4.12
CA ALA A 377 -1.94 1.22 -4.19
C ALA A 377 -2.34 0.91 -5.65
N LEU A 378 -2.51 1.96 -6.47
CA LEU A 378 -2.79 1.82 -7.89
C LEU A 378 -1.58 1.35 -8.69
N ASP A 379 -0.38 1.88 -8.43
CA ASP A 379 0.88 1.39 -9.03
C ASP A 379 1.05 -0.12 -8.84
N LEU A 380 0.72 -0.62 -7.64
CA LEU A 380 0.72 -2.04 -7.29
C LEU A 380 -0.52 -2.82 -7.79
N LYS A 381 -1.36 -2.21 -8.62
CA LYS A 381 -2.56 -2.79 -9.25
C LYS A 381 -3.58 -3.33 -8.24
N GLY A 382 -3.84 -2.56 -7.18
CA GLY A 382 -4.86 -2.92 -6.20
C GLY A 382 -6.25 -3.10 -6.81
N ASP A 383 -6.96 -4.13 -6.37
CA ASP A 383 -8.38 -4.36 -6.65
C ASP A 383 -9.25 -3.81 -5.51
N TYR A 384 -8.77 -3.96 -4.27
CA TYR A 384 -9.50 -3.55 -3.07
C TYR A 384 -8.61 -2.71 -2.16
N LEU A 385 -9.17 -1.65 -1.58
CA LEU A 385 -8.54 -0.94 -0.48
C LEU A 385 -9.54 -0.78 0.66
N ARG A 386 -9.27 -1.44 1.77
CA ARG A 386 -10.07 -1.31 2.99
C ARG A 386 -9.51 -0.20 3.88
N LEU A 387 -10.39 0.73 4.24
CA LEU A 387 -10.07 1.94 4.98
C LEU A 387 -10.85 1.99 6.30
N SER A 388 -10.12 2.16 7.40
CA SER A 388 -10.66 2.30 8.74
C SER A 388 -10.46 3.71 9.28
N ASP A 389 -11.50 4.26 9.91
CA ASP A 389 -11.50 5.56 10.61
C ASP A 389 -11.22 6.82 9.76
N PHE A 390 -11.39 6.75 8.43
CA PHE A 390 -11.17 7.90 7.53
C PHE A 390 -12.38 8.82 7.35
N TRP A 391 -13.59 8.31 7.61
CA TRP A 391 -14.83 8.93 7.19
C TRP A 391 -15.79 9.11 8.38
N GLY A 392 -16.60 10.17 8.32
CA GLY A 392 -17.58 10.51 9.35
C GLY A 392 -17.52 11.96 9.82
N ASP A 393 -18.41 12.31 10.74
CA ASP A 393 -18.58 13.66 11.27
C ASP A 393 -17.31 14.16 11.97
N GLY A 394 -16.81 15.32 11.55
CA GLY A 394 -15.59 15.94 12.11
C GLY A 394 -14.28 15.21 11.76
N ILE A 395 -14.35 14.17 10.92
CA ILE A 395 -13.20 13.36 10.49
C ILE A 395 -12.94 13.54 8.99
N THR A 396 -14.02 13.58 8.19
CA THR A 396 -13.96 13.68 6.72
C THR A 396 -13.22 14.94 6.26
N ASN A 397 -12.29 14.76 5.31
CA ASN A 397 -11.55 15.84 4.66
C ASN A 397 -11.92 15.89 3.16
N GLU A 398 -12.23 17.09 2.64
CA GLU A 398 -12.71 17.28 1.25
C GLU A 398 -11.65 16.92 0.19
N GLU A 399 -10.37 17.15 0.46
CA GLU A 399 -9.30 16.75 -0.46
C GLU A 399 -9.12 15.23 -0.47
N ASN A 400 -9.26 14.56 0.68
CA ASN A 400 -9.30 13.10 0.73
C ASN A 400 -10.49 12.54 -0.06
N LEU A 401 -11.66 13.20 -0.02
CA LEU A 401 -12.80 12.83 -0.87
C LEU A 401 -12.47 13.00 -2.36
N THR A 402 -11.78 14.07 -2.74
CA THR A 402 -11.35 14.27 -4.14
C THR A 402 -10.35 13.20 -4.59
N ILE A 403 -9.43 12.79 -3.71
CA ILE A 403 -8.49 11.70 -3.97
C ILE A 403 -9.24 10.36 -4.08
N ALA A 404 -10.24 10.13 -3.23
CA ALA A 404 -11.08 8.93 -3.30
C ALA A 404 -11.93 8.90 -4.58
N GLU A 405 -12.54 10.02 -4.98
CA GLU A 405 -13.24 10.17 -6.26
C GLU A 405 -12.35 9.74 -7.43
N TRP A 406 -11.10 10.22 -7.44
CA TRP A 406 -10.10 9.83 -8.44
C TRP A 406 -9.79 8.33 -8.38
N ALA A 407 -9.26 7.84 -7.26
CA ALA A 407 -8.71 6.49 -7.17
C ALA A 407 -9.80 5.40 -7.34
N SER A 408 -11.05 5.69 -6.96
CA SER A 408 -12.19 4.78 -7.14
C SER A 408 -12.41 4.37 -8.60
N GLN A 409 -11.97 5.20 -9.55
CA GLN A 409 -12.11 4.94 -10.98
C GLN A 409 -11.08 3.94 -11.51
N TYR A 410 -10.02 3.62 -10.74
CA TYR A 410 -8.87 2.82 -11.20
C TYR A 410 -8.72 1.46 -10.48
N PHE A 411 -9.25 1.30 -9.28
CA PHE A 411 -9.16 0.03 -8.56
C PHE A 411 -9.79 -1.12 -9.37
N GLY A 412 -9.04 -2.22 -9.49
CA GLY A 412 -9.43 -3.41 -10.27
C GLY A 412 -9.56 -3.18 -11.77
N LYS A 413 -9.01 -2.06 -12.28
CA LYS A 413 -8.95 -1.78 -13.72
C LYS A 413 -7.62 -2.23 -14.30
N GLY A 414 -7.69 -2.69 -15.55
CA GLY A 414 -6.51 -3.10 -16.29
C GLY A 414 -6.85 -3.55 -17.70
N PHE A 415 -6.03 -4.45 -18.22
CA PHE A 415 -6.13 -4.92 -19.59
C PHE A 415 -6.23 -6.45 -19.70
N GLU A 416 -6.21 -7.14 -18.57
CA GLU A 416 -6.39 -8.58 -18.54
C GLU A 416 -7.82 -8.97 -18.90
N PHE A 417 -7.99 -10.22 -19.33
CA PHE A 417 -9.31 -10.72 -19.74
C PHE A 417 -10.33 -10.54 -18.60
N GLY A 418 -11.43 -9.85 -18.90
CA GLY A 418 -12.54 -9.62 -17.98
C GLY A 418 -12.37 -8.41 -17.04
N GLU A 419 -11.24 -7.69 -17.13
CA GLU A 419 -11.11 -6.39 -16.48
C GLU A 419 -11.80 -5.29 -17.29
N GLU A 420 -12.25 -4.26 -16.57
CA GLU A 420 -12.62 -3.00 -17.21
C GLU A 420 -11.37 -2.16 -17.45
N ARG A 421 -11.30 -1.51 -18.62
CA ARG A 421 -10.21 -0.61 -18.95
C ARG A 421 -10.22 0.60 -18.00
N PRO A 422 -9.05 1.09 -17.59
CA PRO A 422 -8.99 2.28 -16.79
C PRO A 422 -9.38 3.53 -17.61
N PRO A 423 -9.88 4.59 -16.95
CA PRO A 423 -10.27 5.83 -17.63
C PRO A 423 -9.09 6.58 -18.24
N SER A 424 -7.88 6.38 -17.69
CA SER A 424 -6.62 6.84 -18.24
C SER A 424 -5.46 6.00 -17.69
N ILE A 425 -4.26 6.28 -18.17
CA ILE A 425 -2.98 5.75 -17.69
C ILE A 425 -2.10 6.94 -17.29
N TRP A 426 -1.21 6.78 -16.31
CA TRP A 426 -0.48 7.92 -15.74
C TRP A 426 0.84 7.52 -15.08
N SER A 427 1.75 8.48 -14.95
CA SER A 427 3.01 8.34 -14.24
C SER A 427 3.17 9.50 -13.26
N ARG A 428 3.28 9.20 -11.96
CA ARG A 428 3.56 10.17 -10.89
C ARG A 428 5.04 10.10 -10.54
N MET A 429 5.72 11.18 -10.86
CA MET A 429 7.13 11.40 -10.59
C MET A 429 7.37 11.28 -9.10
N ARG A 430 8.10 10.26 -8.69
CA ARG A 430 8.39 9.98 -7.28
C ARG A 430 9.73 9.26 -7.19
N GLU A 431 10.34 9.33 -6.02
CA GLU A 431 11.47 8.49 -5.63
C GLU A 431 11.44 8.29 -4.11
N HIS A 432 12.07 7.23 -3.61
CA HIS A 432 12.15 6.98 -2.17
C HIS A 432 12.85 8.14 -1.46
N ARG A 433 12.43 8.50 -0.25
CA ARG A 433 13.09 9.55 0.53
C ARG A 433 13.73 8.99 1.79
N ASP A 434 14.96 9.41 2.10
CA ASP A 434 15.64 9.12 3.37
C ASP A 434 16.11 10.42 4.04
N PRO A 435 15.65 10.71 5.28
CA PRO A 435 14.64 9.98 6.07
C PRO A 435 13.26 9.95 5.40
N CYS A 436 12.37 9.03 5.81
CA CYS A 436 10.97 9.00 5.35
C CYS A 436 10.01 9.39 6.51
N PRO A 437 9.60 10.66 6.64
CA PRO A 437 8.63 11.06 7.66
C PRO A 437 7.28 10.38 7.42
N LEU A 438 6.73 9.72 8.43
CA LEU A 438 5.42 9.04 8.38
C LEU A 438 4.58 9.41 9.59
N TYR A 439 3.27 9.59 9.40
CA TYR A 439 2.40 10.19 10.41
C TYR A 439 2.39 9.41 11.74
N TYR A 440 2.44 8.09 11.66
CA TYR A 440 2.35 7.20 12.83
C TYR A 440 3.72 6.81 13.41
N VAL A 441 4.83 7.27 12.82
CA VAL A 441 6.18 6.96 13.29
C VAL A 441 6.76 8.19 13.95
N SER A 442 7.19 8.07 15.21
CA SER A 442 7.81 9.18 15.92
C SER A 442 9.23 9.46 15.41
N GLY A 443 9.52 10.73 15.11
CA GLY A 443 10.84 11.18 14.66
C GLY A 443 11.00 11.14 13.15
N LEU A 444 12.25 11.32 12.68
CA LEU A 444 12.63 11.16 11.27
C LEU A 444 13.33 9.81 11.12
N PRO A 445 12.58 8.69 10.92
CA PRO A 445 13.21 7.40 10.78
C PRO A 445 14.07 7.38 9.52
N SER A 446 15.26 6.79 9.61
CA SER A 446 15.94 6.37 8.40
C SER A 446 15.15 5.21 7.79
N CYS A 447 14.92 5.29 6.49
CA CYS A 447 14.10 4.34 5.73
C CYS A 447 14.89 3.65 4.63
N ASN A 448 16.21 3.59 4.80
CA ASN A 448 17.14 3.23 3.76
C ASN A 448 17.34 1.71 3.59
N TRP A 449 16.27 0.94 3.76
CA TRP A 449 16.32 -0.52 3.71
C TRP A 449 15.24 -1.10 2.79
N TRP A 450 15.59 -1.58 1.59
CA TRP A 450 14.64 -2.16 0.62
C TRP A 450 13.33 -1.34 0.45
N PRO A 451 13.42 -0.05 0.10
CA PRO A 451 12.24 0.74 -0.21
C PRO A 451 11.71 0.41 -1.62
N THR A 452 10.49 0.86 -1.94
CA THR A 452 10.07 0.97 -3.34
C THR A 452 10.88 2.07 -4.00
N ASN A 453 11.53 1.79 -5.13
CA ASN A 453 12.30 2.77 -5.90
C ASN A 453 11.58 3.17 -7.19
N GLY A 454 11.86 4.36 -7.71
CA GLY A 454 11.23 4.88 -8.92
C GLY A 454 9.88 5.53 -8.69
N ASN A 455 9.23 5.84 -9.81
CA ASN A 455 7.92 6.49 -9.88
C ASN A 455 6.79 5.56 -9.42
N TYR A 456 5.61 6.13 -9.20
CA TYR A 456 4.37 5.35 -9.17
C TYR A 456 3.70 5.42 -10.53
N GLU A 457 3.42 4.26 -11.12
CA GLU A 457 3.03 4.17 -12.53
C GLU A 457 1.79 3.29 -12.72
N PHE A 458 0.83 3.85 -13.43
CA PHE A 458 -0.38 3.13 -13.81
C PHE A 458 -0.46 2.98 -15.32
N TYR A 459 0.27 1.99 -15.82
CA TYR A 459 0.35 1.61 -17.25
C TYR A 459 0.92 2.69 -18.18
N LEU A 460 1.53 3.73 -17.62
CA LEU A 460 2.36 4.69 -18.32
C LEU A 460 3.72 4.71 -17.62
N THR A 461 4.75 4.21 -18.29
CA THR A 461 6.09 4.10 -17.72
C THR A 461 6.98 5.24 -18.19
N GLN A 462 7.71 5.85 -17.26
CA GLN A 462 8.79 6.76 -17.60
C GLN A 462 10.04 5.94 -17.96
N LEU A 463 10.50 6.07 -19.20
CA LEU A 463 11.74 5.46 -19.66
C LEU A 463 12.93 6.37 -19.32
N HIS A 464 13.97 5.78 -18.72
CA HIS A 464 15.22 6.44 -18.41
C HIS A 464 16.31 6.01 -19.39
N LEU A 465 16.43 6.72 -20.50
CA LEU A 465 17.32 6.38 -21.63
C LEU A 465 18.43 7.43 -21.79
N PRO A 466 19.61 7.24 -21.15
CA PRO A 466 20.70 8.23 -21.16
C PRO A 466 21.18 8.60 -22.57
N GLU A 467 21.22 7.64 -23.49
CA GLU A 467 21.61 7.82 -24.88
C GLU A 467 20.62 8.66 -25.69
N GLN A 468 19.38 8.78 -25.21
CA GLN A 468 18.33 9.62 -25.79
C GLN A 468 18.12 10.94 -25.04
N GLY A 469 18.89 11.20 -23.98
CA GLY A 469 18.73 12.37 -23.11
C GLY A 469 17.61 12.24 -22.08
N GLY A 470 17.21 11.02 -21.71
CA GLY A 470 16.03 10.71 -20.87
C GLY A 470 16.30 10.55 -19.36
N VAL A 471 17.48 10.90 -18.86
CA VAL A 471 17.79 10.81 -17.42
C VAL A 471 17.19 12.02 -16.69
N THR A 472 16.44 11.77 -15.63
CA THR A 472 15.83 12.82 -14.82
C THR A 472 16.21 12.68 -13.36
N ILE A 473 16.44 13.80 -12.68
CA ILE A 473 16.95 13.84 -11.31
C ILE A 473 15.77 13.96 -10.33
N PRO A 474 15.63 13.06 -9.33
CA PRO A 474 14.65 13.23 -8.27
C PRO A 474 15.00 14.42 -7.37
N VAL A 475 14.02 15.28 -7.09
CA VAL A 475 14.14 16.47 -6.26
C VAL A 475 12.93 16.61 -5.33
N THR A 476 13.10 17.35 -4.23
CA THR A 476 12.08 17.56 -3.19
C THR A 476 12.16 18.99 -2.65
N ASP A 477 11.07 19.55 -2.13
CA ASP A 477 11.08 20.81 -1.36
C ASP A 477 11.40 20.63 0.12
N ASP A 478 11.34 19.42 0.65
CA ASP A 478 11.68 19.14 2.04
C ASP A 478 13.22 19.17 2.28
N PRO A 479 13.76 20.18 2.98
CA PRO A 479 15.20 20.31 3.22
C PRO A 479 15.76 19.29 4.22
N ARG A 480 14.90 18.50 4.86
CA ARG A 480 15.31 17.46 5.82
C ARG A 480 15.72 16.17 5.12
N ILE A 481 15.34 16.01 3.85
CA ILE A 481 15.64 14.83 3.06
C ILE A 481 17.10 14.88 2.61
N ARG A 482 17.86 13.89 3.04
CA ARG A 482 19.29 13.77 2.72
C ARG A 482 19.48 13.15 1.36
N ILE A 483 18.69 12.13 1.04
CA ILE A 483 18.79 11.36 -0.20
C ILE A 483 17.41 11.05 -0.72
N THR A 484 17.27 11.06 -2.04
CA THR A 484 16.22 10.31 -2.71
C THR A 484 16.81 9.07 -3.39
N GLY A 485 16.14 7.94 -3.28
CA GLY A 485 16.58 6.62 -3.76
C GLY A 485 17.06 5.73 -2.62
N TRP A 486 17.62 4.57 -2.97
CA TRP A 486 18.11 3.59 -2.00
C TRP A 486 19.65 3.66 -1.84
N ASP A 487 20.13 4.19 -0.71
CA ASP A 487 21.54 4.39 -0.33
C ASP A 487 22.08 3.25 0.58
N HIS A 488 21.85 2.00 0.19
CA HIS A 488 22.31 0.84 0.97
C HIS A 488 23.43 0.08 0.26
N SER A 489 24.27 -0.63 1.02
CA SER A 489 25.36 -1.46 0.47
C SER A 489 24.90 -2.54 -0.53
N GLN A 490 23.64 -2.93 -0.46
CA GLN A 490 23.01 -3.90 -1.38
C GLN A 490 22.21 -3.23 -2.51
N SER A 491 22.24 -1.91 -2.59
CA SER A 491 21.44 -1.16 -3.56
C SER A 491 21.96 -1.32 -4.97
N THR A 492 21.06 -1.64 -5.89
CA THR A 492 21.28 -1.63 -7.34
C THR A 492 20.94 -0.27 -7.96
N VAL A 493 20.44 0.66 -7.15
CA VAL A 493 19.95 1.99 -7.57
C VAL A 493 21.06 3.05 -7.51
N VAL A 494 22.10 2.87 -6.70
CA VAL A 494 23.21 3.84 -6.60
C VAL A 494 23.92 4.06 -7.94
N ASP A 495 23.99 3.01 -8.77
CA ASP A 495 24.56 3.08 -10.12
C ASP A 495 23.60 3.67 -11.17
N LYS A 496 22.36 3.96 -10.77
CA LYS A 496 21.29 4.51 -11.61
C LYS A 496 20.98 5.93 -11.15
N PRO A 497 21.70 6.96 -11.64
CA PRO A 497 21.55 8.34 -11.16
C PRO A 497 20.14 8.91 -11.37
N TRP A 498 19.35 8.36 -12.28
CA TRP A 498 17.93 8.73 -12.43
C TRP A 498 17.02 8.18 -11.34
N HIS A 499 17.52 7.38 -10.40
CA HIS A 499 16.76 6.90 -9.22
C HIS A 499 17.43 7.35 -7.91
N TYR A 500 18.49 8.16 -7.98
CA TYR A 500 19.34 8.45 -6.84
C TYR A 500 19.85 9.90 -6.86
N ASN A 501 19.65 10.63 -5.76
CA ASN A 501 20.19 11.98 -5.59
C ASN A 501 20.57 12.24 -4.12
N THR A 502 21.84 12.60 -3.89
CA THR A 502 22.38 12.88 -2.55
C THR A 502 22.19 14.32 -2.08
N ASN A 503 21.66 15.19 -2.93
CA ASN A 503 21.30 16.56 -2.60
C ASN A 503 19.93 16.87 -3.22
N PRO A 504 18.85 16.22 -2.75
CA PRO A 504 17.56 16.27 -3.41
C PRO A 504 16.78 17.56 -3.16
N TYR A 505 17.12 18.34 -2.13
CA TYR A 505 16.47 19.62 -1.86
C TYR A 505 16.67 20.61 -3.01
N ASP A 506 15.58 21.16 -3.53
CA ASP A 506 15.59 22.20 -4.55
C ASP A 506 14.77 23.42 -4.10
N ALA A 507 15.42 24.58 -4.05
CA ALA A 507 14.82 25.83 -3.60
C ALA A 507 13.70 26.33 -4.53
N ASN A 508 13.68 25.92 -5.80
CA ASN A 508 12.61 26.26 -6.73
C ASN A 508 11.29 25.59 -6.32
N LEU A 509 11.33 24.32 -5.91
CA LEU A 509 10.14 23.61 -5.41
C LEU A 509 9.66 24.26 -4.11
N ALA A 510 10.58 24.54 -3.18
CA ALA A 510 10.22 25.19 -1.92
C ALA A 510 9.58 26.58 -2.13
N ALA A 511 10.00 27.32 -3.17
CA ALA A 511 9.42 28.60 -3.52
C ALA A 511 7.97 28.51 -4.04
N ALA A 512 7.48 27.31 -4.39
CA ALA A 512 6.07 27.08 -4.72
C ALA A 512 5.15 27.21 -3.51
N GLY A 513 5.69 27.08 -2.29
CA GLY A 513 4.99 27.35 -1.04
C GLY A 513 3.91 26.35 -0.69
N LEU A 514 4.06 25.08 -1.07
CA LEU A 514 3.17 23.98 -0.66
C LEU A 514 3.76 23.12 0.46
N PHE A 515 5.08 23.18 0.69
CA PHE A 515 5.71 22.47 1.80
C PHE A 515 5.31 23.06 3.16
N HIS A 516 4.38 22.38 3.82
CA HIS A 516 3.80 22.73 5.10
C HIS A 516 3.79 21.47 5.99
N PRO A 517 4.80 21.26 6.83
CA PRO A 517 4.79 20.14 7.77
C PRO A 517 3.94 20.47 9.01
N VAL A 518 3.30 19.46 9.64
CA VAL A 518 2.60 19.61 10.94
C VAL A 518 3.48 20.30 11.99
N ASN A 519 4.79 20.04 11.92
CA ASN A 519 5.85 20.62 12.73
C ASN A 519 7.12 20.75 11.85
N PRO A 520 7.85 21.87 11.84
CA PRO A 520 9.06 22.04 11.05
C PRO A 520 10.15 20.96 11.29
N ASP A 521 10.29 20.47 12.53
CA ASP A 521 11.43 19.60 12.89
C ASP A 521 11.17 18.12 12.60
N TYR A 522 9.92 17.65 12.72
CA TYR A 522 9.55 16.24 12.59
C TYR A 522 8.18 16.01 11.92
N GLY A 523 7.55 17.08 11.44
CA GLY A 523 6.19 17.01 10.93
C GLY A 523 6.11 16.44 9.52
N ILE A 524 5.00 15.76 9.27
CA ILE A 524 4.63 15.24 7.97
C ILE A 524 3.93 16.35 7.19
N GLN A 525 4.13 16.36 5.87
CA GLN A 525 3.46 17.26 4.94
C GLN A 525 1.93 17.14 5.08
N ILE A 526 1.24 18.26 5.31
CA ILE A 526 -0.21 18.24 5.59
C ILE A 526 -1.08 18.32 4.35
N GLU A 527 -0.67 19.11 3.36
CA GLU A 527 -1.38 19.37 2.11
C GLU A 527 -0.83 18.49 1.00
N ALA A 528 -1.67 18.04 0.07
CA ALA A 528 -1.17 17.33 -1.11
C ALA A 528 -0.16 18.21 -1.87
N ASP A 529 1.05 17.69 -2.06
CA ASP A 529 2.18 18.48 -2.53
C ASP A 529 2.91 17.80 -3.69
N PRO A 530 2.84 18.36 -4.91
CA PRO A 530 3.67 17.93 -6.03
C PRO A 530 5.18 18.05 -5.77
N GLY A 531 5.60 18.93 -4.85
CA GLY A 531 6.98 19.11 -4.43
C GLY A 531 7.48 18.07 -3.43
N PHE A 532 6.59 17.24 -2.89
CA PHE A 532 6.95 16.14 -1.97
C PHE A 532 8.06 15.25 -2.55
N VAL A 533 7.93 14.91 -3.84
CA VAL A 533 9.01 14.52 -4.75
C VAL A 533 8.56 14.88 -6.17
N ALA A 534 9.46 15.45 -6.96
CA ALA A 534 9.30 15.65 -8.40
C ALA A 534 10.55 15.17 -9.15
N ARG A 535 10.52 15.23 -10.48
CA ARG A 535 11.66 14.92 -11.35
C ARG A 535 12.08 16.17 -12.10
N ARG A 536 13.38 16.44 -12.12
CA ARG A 536 14.00 17.55 -12.86
C ARG A 536 14.76 17.03 -14.09
N SER A 537 14.71 17.73 -15.22
CA SER A 537 15.69 17.51 -16.28
C SER A 537 17.10 17.92 -15.84
N ASP A 538 18.08 17.58 -16.67
CA ASP A 538 19.46 18.03 -16.51
C ASP A 538 20.01 18.40 -17.89
N GLN A 539 19.48 19.51 -18.43
CA GLN A 539 19.89 20.00 -19.73
C GLN A 539 21.40 20.15 -19.78
N ALA A 540 22.02 20.66 -18.71
CA ALA A 540 23.46 20.88 -18.56
C ALA A 540 24.32 19.68 -19.03
N ASN A 541 23.82 18.45 -18.79
CA ASN A 541 24.48 17.19 -19.13
C ASN A 541 23.87 16.47 -20.36
N GLY A 542 23.10 17.19 -21.17
CA GLY A 542 22.43 16.67 -22.36
C GLY A 542 21.18 15.82 -22.06
N GLN A 543 20.66 15.89 -20.84
CA GLN A 543 19.50 15.12 -20.39
C GLN A 543 18.26 16.00 -20.34
N SER A 544 17.68 16.25 -21.52
CA SER A 544 16.61 17.24 -21.71
C SER A 544 15.22 16.63 -21.89
N LYS A 545 15.04 15.33 -21.66
CA LYS A 545 13.77 14.64 -21.94
C LYS A 545 13.20 13.88 -20.76
N PHE A 546 11.87 13.86 -20.68
CA PHE A 546 11.10 12.88 -19.94
C PHE A 546 10.41 11.98 -20.97
N ILE A 547 10.81 10.72 -21.06
CA ILE A 547 10.36 9.81 -22.12
C ILE A 547 9.32 8.85 -21.55
N PHE A 548 8.24 8.60 -22.29
CA PHE A 548 7.11 7.80 -21.83
C PHE A 548 6.73 6.70 -22.81
N ASP A 549 6.39 5.55 -22.23
CA ASP A 549 5.87 4.36 -22.91
C ASP A 549 4.52 4.01 -22.31
N ALA A 550 3.47 4.08 -23.13
CA ALA A 550 2.13 3.71 -22.71
C ALA A 550 1.92 2.22 -22.99
N ALA A 551 1.30 1.49 -22.07
CA ALA A 551 1.03 0.08 -22.29
C ALA A 551 0.25 -0.13 -23.60
N ASP A 552 0.81 -0.93 -24.53
CA ASP A 552 0.24 -1.20 -25.86
C ASP A 552 -1.24 -1.62 -25.82
N ALA A 553 -1.66 -2.31 -24.75
CA ALA A 553 -3.03 -2.76 -24.55
C ALA A 553 -4.05 -1.62 -24.36
N TYR A 554 -3.60 -0.44 -23.89
CA TYR A 554 -4.42 0.76 -23.77
C TYR A 554 -4.93 1.23 -25.14
N PHE A 555 -4.06 1.17 -26.15
CA PHE A 555 -4.40 1.49 -27.55
C PHE A 555 -4.99 0.29 -28.31
N ALA A 556 -5.40 -0.78 -27.62
CA ALA A 556 -6.16 -1.90 -28.16
C ALA A 556 -5.56 -2.56 -29.41
N ARG A 557 -4.22 -2.72 -29.49
CA ARG A 557 -3.52 -3.26 -30.68
C ARG A 557 -3.80 -4.75 -31.00
N SER A 558 -4.84 -5.37 -30.46
CA SER A 558 -5.05 -6.82 -30.55
C SER A 558 -6.15 -7.30 -31.51
N GLN A 559 -6.84 -6.45 -32.28
CA GLN A 559 -7.78 -6.92 -33.32
C GLN A 559 -7.75 -6.05 -34.60
N PRO A 560 -7.52 -6.64 -35.79
CA PRO A 560 -7.67 -5.96 -37.07
C PRO A 560 -9.12 -5.53 -37.37
N PRO A 561 -9.35 -4.37 -38.01
CA PRO A 561 -8.34 -3.38 -38.38
C PRO A 561 -8.00 -2.52 -37.16
N ALA A 562 -6.75 -2.58 -36.69
CA ALA A 562 -6.28 -1.70 -35.63
C ALA A 562 -6.48 -0.26 -36.10
N GLU A 563 -7.17 0.55 -35.29
CA GLU A 563 -7.22 1.99 -35.52
C GLU A 563 -5.78 2.48 -35.52
N SER A 564 -5.32 3.03 -36.65
CA SER A 564 -3.97 3.56 -36.78
C SER A 564 -3.86 4.98 -36.20
N THR A 565 -4.92 5.50 -35.57
CA THR A 565 -5.02 6.91 -35.21
C THR A 565 -5.90 7.12 -34.00
N PHE A 566 -5.32 7.67 -32.94
CA PHE A 566 -5.96 7.97 -31.67
C PHE A 566 -6.05 9.48 -31.43
N LYS A 567 -7.16 9.88 -30.82
CA LYS A 567 -7.32 11.21 -30.25
C LYS A 567 -7.06 11.13 -28.75
N VAL A 568 -6.08 11.88 -28.25
CA VAL A 568 -5.60 11.75 -26.88
C VAL A 568 -5.49 13.12 -26.23
N ILE A 569 -5.86 13.16 -24.95
CA ILE A 569 -5.59 14.28 -24.05
C ILE A 569 -4.43 13.85 -23.17
N ILE A 570 -3.38 14.67 -23.11
CA ILE A 570 -2.28 14.49 -22.14
C ILE A 570 -2.28 15.68 -21.20
N THR A 571 -2.20 15.43 -19.90
CA THR A 571 -2.05 16.48 -18.90
C THR A 571 -0.67 16.38 -18.28
N VAL A 572 0.00 17.51 -18.05
CA VAL A 572 1.32 17.52 -17.41
C VAL A 572 1.28 18.50 -16.25
N THR A 573 1.52 18.01 -15.04
CA THR A 573 1.77 18.85 -13.86
C THR A 573 3.24 19.22 -13.78
N TYR A 574 3.53 20.52 -13.88
CA TYR A 574 4.87 21.06 -13.90
C TYR A 574 5.02 22.28 -12.99
N LEU A 575 6.25 22.57 -12.55
CA LEU A 575 6.55 23.79 -11.80
C LEU A 575 6.94 24.91 -12.78
N ASP A 576 6.22 26.03 -12.72
CA ASP A 576 6.42 27.19 -13.60
C ASP A 576 7.51 28.12 -13.08
N VAL A 577 8.77 27.77 -13.35
CA VAL A 577 9.97 28.54 -12.97
C VAL A 577 10.77 28.89 -14.22
N GLY A 578 11.23 30.14 -14.30
CA GLY A 578 11.91 30.66 -15.49
C GLY A 578 10.95 31.21 -16.56
N ASN A 579 11.52 31.71 -17.65
CA ASN A 579 10.78 32.35 -18.77
C ASN A 579 11.00 31.64 -20.11
N ASP A 580 11.50 30.41 -20.03
CA ASP A 580 11.84 29.50 -21.09
C ASP A 580 10.64 28.64 -21.52
N GLN A 581 10.87 27.70 -22.44
CA GLN A 581 9.83 26.93 -23.09
C GLN A 581 10.11 25.44 -22.99
N TRP A 582 9.05 24.64 -22.96
CA TRP A 582 9.16 23.20 -23.15
C TRP A 582 8.02 22.70 -24.01
N LEU A 583 8.18 21.50 -24.57
CA LEU A 583 7.25 20.96 -25.57
C LEU A 583 7.02 19.46 -25.36
N LEU A 584 5.85 18.98 -25.77
CA LEU A 584 5.52 17.56 -25.78
C LEU A 584 5.57 17.05 -27.21
N ILE A 585 6.45 16.09 -27.50
CA ILE A 585 6.52 15.41 -28.80
C ILE A 585 5.89 14.03 -28.68
N TYR A 586 5.02 13.65 -29.62
CA TYR A 586 4.36 12.35 -29.65
C TYR A 586 4.57 11.64 -30.99
N ASP A 587 4.43 10.32 -30.98
CA ASP A 587 4.36 9.48 -32.17
C ASP A 587 3.04 9.74 -32.91
N SER A 588 3.10 10.46 -34.03
CA SER A 588 1.95 10.68 -34.93
C SER A 588 1.99 9.75 -36.14
N VAL A 589 0.88 9.64 -36.86
CA VAL A 589 0.79 8.84 -38.11
C VAL A 589 1.71 9.30 -39.23
N SER A 590 2.37 10.45 -39.06
CA SER A 590 3.31 11.03 -40.02
C SER A 590 4.68 11.31 -39.40
N GLY A 591 5.02 10.60 -38.32
CA GLY A 591 6.26 10.74 -37.57
C GLY A 591 6.14 11.66 -36.34
N PRO A 592 7.22 11.88 -35.59
CA PRO A 592 7.20 12.68 -34.37
C PRO A 592 6.69 14.11 -34.61
N LYS A 593 5.77 14.58 -33.75
CA LYS A 593 5.19 15.93 -33.84
C LYS A 593 5.04 16.58 -32.47
N PRO A 594 5.13 17.92 -32.37
CA PRO A 594 4.76 18.62 -31.14
C PRO A 594 3.23 18.64 -30.96
N ALA A 595 2.76 18.40 -29.75
CA ALA A 595 1.35 18.44 -29.40
C ALA A 595 0.86 19.88 -29.24
N GLN A 596 -0.41 20.11 -29.58
CA GLN A 596 -1.04 21.42 -29.39
C GLN A 596 -1.34 21.61 -27.90
N VAL A 597 -0.88 22.73 -27.33
CA VAL A 597 -1.27 23.16 -25.99
C VAL A 597 -2.70 23.71 -26.07
N TYR A 598 -3.60 23.09 -25.34
CA TYR A 598 -5.00 23.48 -25.27
C TYR A 598 -5.27 24.46 -24.14
N ALA A 599 -4.74 24.18 -22.94
CA ALA A 599 -4.94 25.02 -21.77
C ALA A 599 -3.76 24.95 -20.79
N ILE A 600 -3.55 26.03 -20.05
CA ILE A 600 -2.62 26.07 -18.91
C ILE A 600 -3.38 26.65 -17.71
N ASN A 601 -3.35 25.95 -16.59
CA ASN A 601 -4.05 26.36 -15.38
C ASN A 601 -3.17 26.20 -14.15
N ASP A 602 -3.42 26.99 -13.11
CA ASP A 602 -2.86 26.72 -11.78
C ASP A 602 -3.32 25.34 -11.28
N TRP A 603 -2.40 24.64 -10.63
CA TRP A 603 -2.64 23.33 -10.04
C TRP A 603 -3.61 23.44 -8.87
N THR A 604 -4.51 22.47 -8.80
CA THR A 604 -5.29 22.10 -7.63
C THR A 604 -5.29 20.59 -7.57
N ILE A 605 -5.58 20.00 -6.41
CA ILE A 605 -5.62 18.54 -6.30
C ILE A 605 -6.55 17.90 -7.34
N ARG A 606 -7.76 18.45 -7.54
CA ARG A 606 -8.73 17.93 -8.51
C ARG A 606 -8.22 18.01 -9.95
N ARG A 607 -7.53 19.10 -10.31
CA ARG A 607 -6.99 19.27 -11.66
C ARG A 607 -5.73 18.43 -11.88
N GLY A 608 -4.85 18.36 -10.87
CA GLY A 608 -3.65 17.55 -10.90
C GLY A 608 -3.92 16.04 -10.93
N LEU A 609 -5.03 15.58 -10.36
CA LEU A 609 -5.50 14.20 -10.45
C LEU A 609 -6.24 13.90 -11.77
N ASN A 610 -6.59 14.94 -12.56
CA ASN A 610 -7.45 14.85 -13.74
C ASN A 610 -8.76 14.07 -13.49
N VAL A 611 -9.43 14.37 -12.38
CA VAL A 611 -10.63 13.64 -11.93
C VAL A 611 -11.76 13.65 -12.97
N ASP A 612 -11.88 14.74 -13.74
CA ASP A 612 -12.94 14.91 -14.74
C ASP A 612 -12.70 14.17 -16.06
N GLY A 613 -11.45 13.81 -16.38
CA GLY A 613 -11.09 13.16 -17.65
C GLY A 613 -11.49 13.94 -18.91
N THR A 614 -11.75 15.24 -18.82
CA THR A 614 -12.29 16.06 -19.91
C THR A 614 -11.48 17.34 -20.12
N LEU A 615 -11.65 17.95 -21.30
CA LEU A 615 -10.98 19.21 -21.61
C LEU A 615 -11.43 20.33 -20.66
N PRO A 616 -10.48 21.07 -20.05
CA PRO A 616 -10.82 22.15 -19.14
C PRO A 616 -11.55 23.29 -19.87
N THR A 617 -12.49 23.92 -19.17
CA THR A 617 -13.20 25.11 -19.68
C THR A 617 -12.47 26.42 -19.38
N THR A 618 -11.46 26.40 -18.50
CA THR A 618 -10.62 27.54 -18.10
C THR A 618 -9.18 27.38 -18.55
N GLY A 619 -8.44 28.49 -18.60
CA GLY A 619 -7.02 28.49 -18.99
C GLY A 619 -6.79 28.16 -20.47
N LYS A 620 -7.86 28.06 -21.27
CA LYS A 620 -7.81 27.77 -22.69
C LYS A 620 -7.03 28.86 -23.42
N LEU A 621 -6.09 28.45 -24.26
CA LEU A 621 -5.33 29.36 -25.11
C LEU A 621 -6.20 29.82 -26.28
N THR A 622 -6.11 31.11 -26.61
CA THR A 622 -6.90 31.71 -27.71
C THR A 622 -6.31 31.41 -29.09
N GLU A 623 -4.99 31.21 -29.14
CA GLU A 623 -4.25 30.86 -30.35
C GLU A 623 -3.55 29.51 -30.13
N PRO A 624 -3.49 28.62 -31.15
CA PRO A 624 -2.76 27.37 -31.05
C PRO A 624 -1.26 27.62 -30.80
N THR A 625 -0.73 27.08 -29.72
CA THR A 625 0.72 26.97 -29.47
C THR A 625 1.12 25.51 -29.38
N PHE A 626 2.38 25.22 -29.68
CA PHE A 626 2.96 23.87 -29.68
C PHE A 626 4.08 23.71 -28.65
N TYR A 627 4.11 24.63 -27.69
CA TYR A 627 5.03 24.70 -26.58
C TYR A 627 4.34 25.41 -25.41
N VAL A 628 4.76 25.09 -24.20
CA VAL A 628 4.39 25.79 -22.98
C VAL A 628 5.38 26.91 -22.76
N GLN A 629 4.87 28.14 -22.66
CA GLN A 629 5.66 29.31 -22.30
C GLN A 629 5.64 29.48 -20.79
N LYS A 630 6.80 29.37 -20.13
CA LYS A 630 6.90 29.63 -18.69
C LYS A 630 6.83 31.12 -18.40
N THR A 631 6.29 31.45 -17.23
CA THR A 631 6.01 32.82 -16.79
C THR A 631 6.68 33.18 -15.46
N ASP A 632 7.54 32.28 -14.95
CA ASP A 632 8.19 32.37 -13.65
C ASP A 632 7.20 32.67 -12.50
N SER A 633 5.99 32.08 -12.56
CA SER A 633 5.01 32.30 -11.50
C SER A 633 5.36 31.61 -10.19
N LYS A 634 6.31 30.67 -10.23
CA LYS A 634 6.75 29.84 -9.10
C LYS A 634 5.58 29.08 -8.48
N LYS A 635 4.73 28.53 -9.34
CA LYS A 635 3.57 27.74 -8.94
C LYS A 635 3.53 26.45 -9.74
N TRP A 636 2.97 25.42 -9.14
CA TRP A 636 2.56 24.23 -9.87
C TRP A 636 1.41 24.57 -10.81
N LYS A 637 1.53 24.10 -12.05
CA LYS A 637 0.55 24.29 -13.12
C LYS A 637 0.25 22.97 -13.80
N VAL A 638 -0.90 22.89 -14.43
CA VAL A 638 -1.29 21.79 -15.30
C VAL A 638 -1.42 22.30 -16.72
N ALA A 639 -0.57 21.81 -17.62
CA ALA A 639 -0.71 22.00 -19.05
C ALA A 639 -1.55 20.85 -19.64
N THR A 640 -2.54 21.16 -20.45
CA THR A 640 -3.36 20.18 -21.17
C THR A 640 -3.03 20.24 -22.65
N PHE A 641 -2.70 19.10 -23.24
CA PHE A 641 -2.41 18.92 -24.65
C PHE A 641 -3.51 18.14 -25.34
N VAL A 642 -3.75 18.45 -26.61
CA VAL A 642 -4.66 17.70 -27.47
C VAL A 642 -3.89 17.16 -28.67
N ILE A 643 -4.09 15.87 -28.93
CA ILE A 643 -3.52 15.12 -30.04
C ILE A 643 -4.68 14.58 -30.88
N GLU A 644 -4.65 14.82 -32.18
CA GLU A 644 -5.73 14.44 -33.11
C GLU A 644 -5.33 13.30 -34.06
N ASP A 645 -4.03 13.05 -34.22
CA ASP A 645 -3.45 12.09 -35.17
C ASP A 645 -2.38 11.19 -34.53
N GLY A 646 -2.56 10.84 -33.24
CA GLY A 646 -1.63 10.02 -32.49
C GLY A 646 -1.57 8.59 -33.01
N ASN A 647 -0.37 8.11 -33.30
CA ASN A 647 -0.11 6.74 -33.73
C ASN A 647 0.22 5.85 -32.54
N PHE A 648 0.97 6.38 -31.55
CA PHE A 648 1.37 5.69 -30.32
C PHE A 648 1.72 4.22 -30.60
N ASN A 649 2.73 4.00 -31.44
CA ASN A 649 3.27 2.71 -31.86
C ASN A 649 4.73 2.55 -31.41
N ASN A 650 5.11 3.26 -30.34
CA ASN A 650 6.42 3.20 -29.72
C ASN A 650 7.54 3.71 -30.67
N MET A 651 7.20 4.57 -31.66
CA MET A 651 8.11 5.03 -32.72
C MET A 651 8.63 6.45 -32.54
N VAL A 652 8.31 7.16 -31.46
CA VAL A 652 8.64 8.60 -31.34
C VAL A 652 10.15 8.88 -31.34
N LEU A 653 10.94 7.91 -30.86
CA LEU A 653 12.40 7.97 -30.79
C LEU A 653 13.10 6.83 -31.54
N ASN A 654 12.42 6.18 -32.50
CA ASN A 654 12.94 5.10 -33.36
C ASN A 654 13.92 4.14 -32.64
N GLU A 655 13.43 2.99 -32.16
CA GLU A 655 14.17 1.92 -31.42
C GLU A 655 14.11 2.00 -29.88
N ALA A 656 13.60 3.11 -29.32
CA ALA A 656 13.51 3.33 -27.88
C ALA A 656 12.21 2.83 -27.20
N ASN A 657 11.32 2.19 -27.95
CA ASN A 657 9.96 1.82 -27.53
C ASN A 657 9.23 2.95 -26.78
N ALA A 658 9.20 4.15 -27.35
CA ALA A 658 8.61 5.32 -26.70
C ALA A 658 7.46 5.91 -27.53
N ASP A 659 6.41 6.34 -26.84
CA ASP A 659 5.19 6.87 -27.42
C ASP A 659 5.18 8.39 -27.49
N PHE A 660 5.72 9.04 -26.46
CA PHE A 660 5.89 10.49 -26.41
C PHE A 660 6.99 10.87 -25.43
N TYR A 661 7.42 12.13 -25.49
CA TYR A 661 8.33 12.71 -24.50
C TYR A 661 8.04 14.19 -24.29
N ILE A 662 8.38 14.66 -23.10
CA ILE A 662 8.51 16.09 -22.79
C ILE A 662 9.95 16.48 -23.06
N GLU A 663 10.15 17.58 -23.77
CA GLU A 663 11.44 18.14 -24.13
C GLU A 663 11.60 19.50 -23.47
N SER A 664 12.63 19.60 -22.64
CA SER A 664 13.00 20.80 -21.91
C SER A 664 13.52 21.90 -22.82
N ARG A 665 14.09 21.56 -23.99
CA ARG A 665 14.60 22.56 -24.92
C ARG A 665 13.46 23.37 -25.54
N GLY A 666 13.72 24.65 -25.76
CA GLY A 666 12.81 25.56 -26.45
C GLY A 666 12.46 25.10 -27.85
N ALA A 667 11.43 25.72 -28.46
CA ALA A 667 10.88 25.28 -29.75
C ALA A 667 11.89 25.31 -30.93
N ASN A 668 12.98 26.06 -30.80
CA ASN A 668 14.10 26.11 -31.75
C ASN A 668 15.22 25.10 -31.44
N GLY A 669 15.06 24.28 -30.39
CA GLY A 669 16.04 23.30 -29.91
C GLY A 669 17.17 23.90 -29.09
N GLU A 670 17.07 25.17 -28.67
CA GLU A 670 18.05 25.81 -27.80
C GLU A 670 17.90 25.37 -26.35
N TRP A 671 18.99 25.49 -25.60
CA TRP A 671 19.00 25.21 -24.18
C TRP A 671 18.50 26.44 -23.44
N ASP A 672 17.43 26.30 -22.68
CA ASP A 672 16.70 27.42 -22.11
C ASP A 672 16.28 27.24 -20.64
N GLY A 673 16.36 26.03 -20.08
CA GLY A 673 16.24 25.81 -18.64
C GLY A 673 15.92 24.37 -18.27
N ASP A 674 15.83 24.08 -16.98
CA ASP A 674 15.42 22.75 -16.51
C ASP A 674 13.93 22.70 -16.18
N GLU A 675 13.34 21.54 -16.49
CA GLU A 675 11.93 21.25 -16.31
C GLU A 675 11.71 20.40 -15.08
N TYR A 676 10.68 20.74 -14.33
CA TYR A 676 10.27 20.07 -13.11
C TYR A 676 8.89 19.50 -13.31
N ILE A 677 8.79 18.17 -13.38
CA ILE A 677 7.56 17.43 -13.65
C ILE A 677 7.18 16.61 -12.42
N HIS A 678 5.88 16.59 -12.11
CA HIS A 678 5.30 15.80 -11.03
C HIS A 678 4.38 14.68 -11.52
N HIS A 679 3.56 14.95 -12.55
CA HIS A 679 2.55 14.00 -12.99
C HIS A 679 2.29 14.18 -14.48
N VAL A 680 2.14 13.06 -15.18
CA VAL A 680 1.76 12.97 -16.59
C VAL A 680 0.58 12.04 -16.74
#